data_AF-A0A1I0YTP6-F1
#
_entry.id   AF-A0A1I0YTP6-F1
#
_cell.length_a   1.000
_cell.length_b   1.000
_cell.length_c   1.000
_cell.angle_alpha   90.00
_cell.angle_beta   90.00
_cell.angle_gamma   90.00
#
_symmetry.space_group_name_H-M   'P 1'
#
loop_
_entity.id
_entity.type
_entity.pdbx_description
1 polymer ?
#
loop_
_entity_poly.entity_id
_entity_poly.type
_entity_poly.pdbx_seq_one_letter_code
_entity_poly.pdbx_strand_id
1 'polypeptide(L)'
;MITIKGDALLGLIQNLPPNLRETLIKRVQREKFLQGKLEFMAIVGDNVDKVDKSVDKVGGTFENLGFGFGIITLPVDNLENLAQIEGVGYVELPQTLYTTEFSSNKASCIPDLWDLYKLTGKGVMVGVLDSGIDYLHPAFINKEGKTRIKYIYDLSQVGVIYTEQEINKAIESENPYSIVNQRDPNGHGTHVTSIACAGGNIRRELYGVAYESDIAMVKLTPEGMLNYTKSTVIMRGIKFLLDKKNENNQPLVINLSFSTNDGAHNGSSVMEQYINTVCNAENITFVVAAGNEADRGHHVGGMLRKEQNISLNIGKEETGIIFQLYKGILSDISIELKNPSGISTGKFRIKEGFREGNAGTDRVSFYYTGPKPFNISGEIIIAILPEVSNYINDGVWTIKIYLDNDYSSNFDIWLPIAEGLNTATKFLKPNVFNTLGIPATVQNVVSVGSYDYATGNISSFSGRGGEGNPVLKPDLVAPGESIQGAIPGGRFDTKTGTSMAAPQVAGICALFMQWGMIERNDPFLYGERLKYYLLRGAKRNRQLTVYPNVTWGYGTVCADNSLQLLIDESFSRNLNNEYRGFRMNCGDLYVDSNYTNYVVEYNGDILGALENIDFACGFILDDNFAIVTVQTGKERRLLKEVKEIVYLVPKMPYTLNSTPIEAAQIDKFNDNKYLNLRGKGVLIGIVDTGINYLSREFMYEDDTTRIFSIWDQTVSIGPSPEGLIFGTEYTSEKINEAIKANERNENPYSIVPSFDEIGHGTSMACIIAGRGYNPQVRGGAPDSELVVVKLKTANSRLDINIEDPVYEGTDLIVGIKYLFNIARALNRPMVIYIPLGTNLGPHDGNSVIERYIDDVSRVRGIVAVTSTGNEGESGTHAAGEIDETGDFHILELKVSPEQKNLMFEVWATKPDKISLGIVSPSGEVIEKIPAKLQEVEEIKFVYEGTRVTVEYFLPEELTGDELIRVTMRDLKEGIWQFRIIGDYIVNGTFNAYLLQRKLLRGDTRFLNSTPYGTLTPPSTSRYIISTSFYNQNNNSIVAVSGRGFTRDERIKPDITTGGIDARTISKNDSVITISGASVASATLASACALMLQWGIVDGNDPTLYAPKLKTYLIRGTNKRPGDVYPNREWGYGMLSLEGVFQSIRTRCSSCESINFLPDDLDELKSMVLDRNKEV
;
A
#
# COMPACT_ATOMS: atom_id res chain seq x y z
N MET A 1 -26.96 -64.00 -28.90
CA MET A 1 -26.79 -62.57 -29.21
C MET A 1 -25.61 -62.06 -28.43
N ILE A 2 -24.74 -61.24 -29.02
CA ILE A 2 -23.80 -60.41 -28.26
C ILE A 2 -24.60 -59.15 -27.90
N THR A 3 -24.71 -58.83 -26.61
CA THR A 3 -25.41 -57.62 -26.19
C THR A 3 -24.52 -56.43 -26.53
N ILE A 4 -24.95 -55.57 -27.47
CA ILE A 4 -24.27 -54.31 -27.77
C ILE A 4 -24.18 -53.50 -26.48
N LYS A 5 -22.97 -53.11 -26.11
CA LYS A 5 -22.74 -52.13 -25.05
C LYS A 5 -22.68 -50.74 -25.67
N GLY A 6 -23.39 -49.80 -25.06
CA GLY A 6 -23.28 -48.37 -25.37
C GLY A 6 -22.70 -47.61 -24.19
N ASP A 7 -22.27 -46.38 -24.46
CA ASP A 7 -22.03 -45.38 -23.42
C ASP A 7 -23.33 -45.05 -22.62
N ALA A 8 -23.16 -44.57 -21.39
CA ALA A 8 -24.25 -44.12 -20.53
C ALA A 8 -25.08 -42.99 -21.17
N LEU A 9 -24.45 -42.09 -21.94
CA LEU A 9 -25.15 -41.02 -22.66
C LEU A 9 -26.09 -41.57 -23.74
N LEU A 10 -25.69 -42.67 -24.39
CA LEU A 10 -26.51 -43.36 -25.40
C LEU A 10 -27.76 -44.01 -24.76
N GLY A 11 -27.57 -44.67 -23.61
CA GLY A 11 -28.68 -45.22 -22.82
C GLY A 11 -29.63 -44.14 -22.30
N LEU A 12 -29.12 -42.93 -22.02
CA LEU A 12 -29.92 -41.77 -21.63
C LEU A 12 -30.76 -41.24 -22.81
N ILE A 13 -30.17 -41.19 -24.02
CA ILE A 13 -30.85 -40.78 -25.26
C ILE A 13 -31.97 -41.73 -25.66
N GLN A 14 -31.76 -43.06 -25.54
CA GLN A 14 -32.78 -44.07 -25.84
C GLN A 14 -34.02 -43.98 -24.92
N ASN A 15 -33.89 -43.40 -23.73
CA ASN A 15 -34.96 -43.30 -22.72
C ASN A 15 -35.49 -41.86 -22.54
N LEU A 16 -35.27 -40.97 -23.52
CA LEU A 16 -35.70 -39.58 -23.44
C LEU A 16 -37.23 -39.40 -23.46
N PRO A 17 -37.80 -38.54 -22.60
CA PRO A 17 -39.18 -38.07 -22.72
C PRO A 17 -39.51 -37.51 -24.11
N PRO A 18 -40.73 -37.76 -24.67
CA PRO A 18 -41.05 -37.42 -26.07
C PRO A 18 -40.84 -35.94 -26.45
N ASN A 19 -41.13 -35.03 -25.53
CA ASN A 19 -40.92 -33.59 -25.68
C ASN A 19 -39.43 -33.19 -25.77
N LEU A 20 -38.52 -33.93 -25.11
CA LEU A 20 -37.08 -33.76 -25.28
C LEU A 20 -36.58 -34.42 -26.57
N ARG A 21 -37.16 -35.57 -26.96
CA ARG A 21 -36.86 -36.25 -28.25
C ARG A 21 -37.19 -35.36 -29.45
N GLU A 22 -38.35 -34.70 -29.46
CA GLU A 22 -38.69 -33.66 -30.46
C GLU A 22 -37.67 -32.51 -30.50
N THR A 23 -37.20 -32.07 -29.34
CA THR A 23 -36.27 -30.94 -29.22
C THR A 23 -34.88 -31.31 -29.78
N LEU A 24 -34.46 -32.56 -29.59
CA LEU A 24 -33.25 -33.12 -30.20
C LEU A 24 -33.39 -33.28 -31.73
N ILE A 25 -34.52 -33.80 -32.23
CA ILE A 25 -34.81 -33.89 -33.68
C ILE A 25 -34.72 -32.50 -34.34
N LYS A 26 -35.36 -31.48 -33.74
CA LYS A 26 -35.30 -30.07 -34.21
C LYS A 26 -33.89 -29.46 -34.15
N ARG A 27 -32.95 -30.06 -33.40
CA ARG A 27 -31.55 -29.63 -33.30
C ARG A 27 -30.69 -30.30 -34.38
N VAL A 28 -30.80 -31.63 -34.56
CA VAL A 28 -30.11 -32.38 -35.63
C VAL A 28 -30.55 -31.93 -37.02
N GLN A 29 -31.83 -31.59 -37.21
CA GLN A 29 -32.35 -31.02 -38.48
C GLN A 29 -31.76 -29.64 -38.84
N ARG A 30 -30.98 -28.99 -37.96
CA ARG A 30 -30.25 -27.75 -38.28
C ARG A 30 -28.80 -27.99 -38.75
N GLU A 31 -28.28 -29.21 -38.64
CA GLU A 31 -26.95 -29.54 -39.12
C GLU A 31 -26.94 -29.77 -40.63
N LYS A 32 -26.17 -28.95 -41.35
CA LYS A 32 -26.12 -28.99 -42.83
C LYS A 32 -25.54 -30.28 -43.41
N PHE A 33 -24.77 -31.04 -42.62
CA PHE A 33 -24.05 -32.22 -43.10
C PHE A 33 -24.85 -33.53 -43.02
N LEU A 34 -25.56 -33.80 -41.91
CA LEU A 34 -26.17 -35.12 -41.65
C LEU A 34 -27.67 -35.23 -41.92
N GLN A 35 -28.37 -34.12 -42.21
CA GLN A 35 -29.75 -34.09 -42.74
C GLN A 35 -30.78 -34.97 -41.98
N GLY A 36 -30.71 -35.04 -40.65
CA GLY A 36 -31.63 -35.85 -39.83
C GLY A 36 -31.20 -37.30 -39.58
N LYS A 37 -29.95 -37.66 -39.93
CA LYS A 37 -29.26 -38.86 -39.43
C LYS A 37 -28.33 -38.53 -38.26
N LEU A 38 -27.92 -39.57 -37.54
CA LEU A 38 -26.87 -39.57 -36.52
C LEU A 38 -25.80 -40.58 -36.90
N GLU A 39 -24.55 -40.28 -36.59
CA GLU A 39 -23.41 -41.19 -36.70
C GLU A 39 -23.08 -41.80 -35.32
N PHE A 40 -22.47 -42.98 -35.34
CA PHE A 40 -21.98 -43.71 -34.18
C PHE A 40 -20.61 -44.31 -34.52
N MET A 41 -19.63 -44.12 -33.64
CA MET A 41 -18.35 -44.80 -33.73
C MET A 41 -18.51 -46.20 -33.12
N ALA A 42 -18.18 -47.25 -33.89
CA ALA A 42 -18.50 -48.63 -33.56
C ALA A 42 -17.25 -49.51 -33.55
N ILE A 43 -17.13 -50.35 -32.51
CA ILE A 43 -16.17 -51.46 -32.49
C ILE A 43 -16.87 -52.69 -33.05
N VAL A 44 -16.30 -53.28 -34.09
CA VAL A 44 -16.89 -54.34 -34.92
C VAL A 44 -16.02 -55.60 -34.93
N GLY A 45 -16.67 -56.77 -34.93
CA GLY A 45 -15.99 -58.06 -35.04
C GLY A 45 -15.52 -58.37 -36.46
N ASP A 46 -14.67 -59.40 -36.59
CA ASP A 46 -13.88 -59.77 -37.79
C ASP A 46 -14.66 -60.00 -39.11
N ASN A 47 -16.00 -60.01 -39.07
CA ASN A 47 -16.86 -60.26 -40.23
C ASN A 47 -17.61 -58.96 -40.64
N VAL A 48 -16.85 -58.03 -41.23
CA VAL A 48 -17.31 -56.73 -41.74
C VAL A 48 -18.55 -56.88 -42.63
N ASP A 49 -18.50 -57.82 -43.58
CA ASP A 49 -19.56 -58.22 -44.51
C ASP A 49 -20.91 -58.56 -43.84
N LYS A 50 -20.89 -58.97 -42.58
CA LYS A 50 -22.09 -59.29 -41.80
C LYS A 50 -22.63 -58.06 -41.08
N VAL A 51 -21.75 -57.20 -40.56
CA VAL A 51 -22.12 -55.95 -39.89
C VAL A 51 -22.80 -55.01 -40.88
N ASP A 52 -22.18 -54.81 -42.04
CA ASP A 52 -22.70 -54.02 -43.16
C ASP A 52 -24.15 -54.40 -43.52
N LYS A 53 -24.36 -55.69 -43.85
CA LYS A 53 -25.67 -56.30 -44.13
C LYS A 53 -26.63 -56.36 -42.94
N SER A 54 -26.20 -55.95 -41.74
CA SER A 54 -27.05 -55.79 -40.56
C SER A 54 -27.36 -54.32 -40.24
N VAL A 55 -26.52 -53.37 -40.67
CA VAL A 55 -26.77 -51.92 -40.62
C VAL A 55 -27.76 -51.52 -41.71
N ASP A 56 -27.61 -52.05 -42.93
CA ASP A 56 -28.58 -51.90 -44.04
C ASP A 56 -30.01 -52.24 -43.60
N LYS A 57 -30.17 -53.36 -42.89
CA LYS A 57 -31.49 -53.88 -42.46
C LYS A 57 -32.24 -52.95 -41.51
N VAL A 58 -31.53 -52.12 -40.76
CA VAL A 58 -32.12 -51.13 -39.83
C VAL A 58 -32.17 -49.73 -40.46
N GLY A 59 -31.96 -49.62 -41.78
CA GLY A 59 -32.05 -48.38 -42.55
C GLY A 59 -30.84 -47.46 -42.40
N GLY A 60 -29.70 -47.99 -41.96
CA GLY A 60 -28.45 -47.25 -41.83
C GLY A 60 -27.52 -47.39 -43.03
N THR A 61 -26.32 -46.83 -42.90
CA THR A 61 -25.16 -47.08 -43.77
C THR A 61 -23.93 -47.33 -42.89
N PHE A 62 -23.03 -48.21 -43.32
CA PHE A 62 -21.83 -48.58 -42.57
C PHE A 62 -20.56 -48.21 -43.34
N GLU A 63 -19.60 -47.59 -42.67
CA GLU A 63 -18.27 -47.30 -43.19
C GLU A 63 -17.21 -48.08 -42.39
N ASN A 64 -16.52 -49.00 -43.05
CA ASN A 64 -15.45 -49.79 -42.43
C ASN A 64 -14.14 -48.99 -42.39
N LEU A 65 -13.70 -48.60 -41.19
CA LEU A 65 -12.43 -47.89 -40.98
C LEU A 65 -11.22 -48.86 -40.87
N GLY A 66 -11.49 -50.17 -40.83
CA GLY A 66 -10.46 -51.20 -40.61
C GLY A 66 -10.12 -51.39 -39.13
N PHE A 67 -9.18 -52.30 -38.85
CA PHE A 67 -8.65 -52.58 -37.50
C PHE A 67 -9.69 -52.94 -36.41
N GLY A 68 -10.91 -53.34 -36.79
CA GLY A 68 -12.02 -53.61 -35.87
C GLY A 68 -12.88 -52.38 -35.55
N PHE A 69 -12.80 -51.30 -36.33
CA PHE A 69 -13.58 -50.08 -36.17
C PHE A 69 -14.40 -49.74 -37.43
N GLY A 70 -15.52 -49.05 -37.24
CA GLY A 70 -16.32 -48.49 -38.32
C GLY A 70 -17.27 -47.39 -37.84
N ILE A 71 -17.86 -46.66 -38.78
CA ILE A 71 -18.90 -45.66 -38.50
C ILE A 71 -20.25 -46.24 -38.93
N ILE A 72 -21.24 -46.17 -38.05
CA ILE A 72 -22.63 -46.54 -38.34
C ILE A 72 -23.44 -45.24 -38.43
N THR A 73 -24.13 -45.00 -39.55
CA THR A 73 -25.01 -43.82 -39.71
C THR A 73 -26.47 -44.27 -39.77
N LEU A 74 -27.36 -43.73 -38.93
CA LEU A 74 -28.78 -44.11 -38.85
C LEU A 74 -29.71 -42.88 -38.83
N PRO A 75 -30.94 -42.97 -39.37
CA PRO A 75 -32.00 -41.99 -39.10
C PRO A 75 -32.27 -41.87 -37.59
N VAL A 76 -32.52 -40.66 -37.09
CA VAL A 76 -32.81 -40.41 -35.65
C VAL A 76 -33.99 -41.25 -35.15
N ASP A 77 -34.99 -41.50 -35.99
CA ASP A 77 -36.17 -42.28 -35.62
C ASP A 77 -35.87 -43.78 -35.42
N ASN A 78 -34.77 -44.29 -36.00
CA ASN A 78 -34.38 -45.71 -35.95
C ASN A 78 -33.41 -46.05 -34.80
N LEU A 79 -33.13 -45.10 -33.88
CA LEU A 79 -32.22 -45.26 -32.74
C LEU A 79 -32.43 -46.53 -31.90
N GLU A 80 -33.67 -46.97 -31.75
CA GLU A 80 -34.04 -48.17 -30.97
C GLU A 80 -33.60 -49.48 -31.65
N ASN A 81 -33.41 -49.45 -32.98
CA ASN A 81 -32.94 -50.60 -33.75
C ASN A 81 -31.41 -50.77 -33.74
N LEU A 82 -30.65 -49.80 -33.20
CA LEU A 82 -29.20 -49.88 -33.04
C LEU A 82 -28.78 -51.15 -32.26
N ALA A 83 -29.59 -51.58 -31.29
CA ALA A 83 -29.39 -52.79 -30.49
C ALA A 83 -29.55 -54.12 -31.27
N GLN A 84 -30.02 -54.08 -32.53
CA GLN A 84 -30.31 -55.26 -33.36
C GLN A 84 -29.20 -55.58 -34.38
N ILE A 85 -28.12 -54.79 -34.42
CA ILE A 85 -27.07 -54.90 -35.44
C ILE A 85 -26.09 -56.03 -35.08
N GLU A 86 -26.14 -57.16 -35.80
CA GLU A 86 -25.28 -58.30 -35.48
C GLU A 86 -23.80 -58.06 -35.87
N GLY A 87 -22.90 -58.27 -34.91
CA GLY A 87 -21.44 -58.21 -35.11
C GLY A 87 -20.77 -56.94 -34.56
N VAL A 88 -21.56 -56.00 -34.03
CA VAL A 88 -21.06 -54.83 -33.28
C VAL A 88 -20.85 -55.22 -31.82
N GLY A 89 -19.70 -54.86 -31.25
CA GLY A 89 -19.34 -55.11 -29.85
C GLY A 89 -19.57 -53.91 -28.92
N TYR A 90 -19.32 -52.69 -29.42
CA TYR A 90 -19.49 -51.44 -28.69
C TYR A 90 -19.89 -50.31 -29.64
N VAL A 91 -20.65 -49.32 -29.14
CA VAL A 91 -21.01 -48.08 -29.86
C VAL A 91 -20.97 -46.86 -28.95
N GLU A 92 -20.42 -45.76 -29.47
CA GLU A 92 -20.46 -44.44 -28.85
C GLU A 92 -20.81 -43.36 -29.87
N LEU A 93 -21.18 -42.16 -29.40
CA LEU A 93 -21.41 -41.01 -30.27
C LEU A 93 -20.08 -40.36 -30.68
N PRO A 94 -19.96 -39.80 -31.90
CA PRO A 94 -18.80 -39.01 -32.31
C PRO A 94 -18.52 -37.87 -31.32
N GLN A 95 -17.29 -37.79 -30.84
CA GLN A 95 -16.88 -36.71 -29.95
C GLN A 95 -16.78 -35.40 -30.73
N THR A 96 -17.47 -34.35 -30.30
CA THR A 96 -17.42 -33.04 -30.98
C THR A 96 -16.07 -32.37 -30.74
N LEU A 97 -15.15 -32.53 -31.71
CA LEU A 97 -13.86 -31.86 -31.70
C LEU A 97 -14.01 -30.42 -32.19
N TYR A 98 -13.67 -29.46 -31.32
CA TYR A 98 -13.64 -28.03 -31.64
C TYR A 98 -12.22 -27.60 -31.98
N THR A 99 -12.06 -26.73 -32.98
CA THR A 99 -10.83 -25.95 -33.14
C THR A 99 -10.71 -24.97 -31.98
N THR A 100 -9.72 -25.16 -31.11
CA THR A 100 -9.54 -24.41 -29.85
C THR A 100 -8.93 -23.01 -30.04
N GLU A 101 -9.49 -22.22 -30.96
CA GLU A 101 -9.30 -20.77 -30.98
C GLU A 101 -10.15 -20.14 -29.85
N PHE A 102 -9.75 -20.38 -28.61
CA PHE A 102 -10.19 -19.55 -27.50
C PHE A 102 -9.53 -18.18 -27.67
N SER A 103 -10.32 -17.12 -27.78
CA SER A 103 -9.78 -15.76 -27.65
C SER A 103 -9.43 -15.51 -26.18
N SER A 104 -8.29 -14.85 -25.94
CA SER A 104 -7.84 -14.47 -24.59
C SER A 104 -8.91 -13.68 -23.83
N ASN A 105 -9.68 -12.85 -24.54
CA ASN A 105 -10.78 -12.07 -23.96
C ASN A 105 -11.91 -12.96 -23.41
N LYS A 106 -12.18 -14.12 -24.04
CA LYS A 106 -13.18 -15.09 -23.55
C LYS A 106 -12.70 -15.81 -22.29
N ALA A 107 -11.40 -16.13 -22.17
CA ALA A 107 -10.85 -16.72 -20.95
C ALA A 107 -11.06 -15.78 -19.74
N SER A 108 -10.82 -14.49 -19.95
CA SER A 108 -10.94 -13.40 -18.97
C SER A 108 -12.36 -12.80 -18.83
N CYS A 109 -13.40 -13.48 -19.35
CA CYS A 109 -14.82 -13.09 -19.15
C CYS A 109 -15.22 -11.71 -19.70
N ILE A 110 -14.59 -11.24 -20.78
CA ILE A 110 -14.84 -9.91 -21.35
C ILE A 110 -16.07 -9.81 -22.27
N PRO A 111 -16.43 -10.81 -23.12
CA PRO A 111 -17.51 -10.65 -24.09
C PRO A 111 -18.87 -10.24 -23.49
N ASP A 112 -19.18 -10.71 -22.28
CA ASP A 112 -20.43 -10.41 -21.60
C ASP A 112 -20.53 -8.92 -21.19
N LEU A 113 -19.41 -8.24 -20.93
CA LEU A 113 -19.37 -6.77 -20.74
C LEU A 113 -19.74 -6.01 -22.01
N TRP A 114 -19.29 -6.50 -23.17
CA TRP A 114 -19.60 -5.91 -24.46
C TRP A 114 -21.07 -6.18 -24.88
N ASP A 115 -21.52 -7.42 -24.72
CA ASP A 115 -22.79 -7.89 -25.29
C ASP A 115 -23.99 -7.77 -24.33
N LEU A 116 -23.80 -7.81 -23.01
CA LEU A 116 -24.85 -7.52 -22.03
C LEU A 116 -24.80 -6.06 -21.60
N TYR A 117 -23.70 -5.64 -20.97
CA TYR A 117 -23.58 -4.37 -20.26
C TYR A 117 -23.21 -3.16 -21.14
N LYS A 118 -22.84 -3.38 -22.41
CA LYS A 118 -22.47 -2.37 -23.42
C LYS A 118 -21.27 -1.48 -23.04
N LEU A 119 -20.38 -2.00 -22.19
CA LEU A 119 -19.13 -1.34 -21.85
C LEU A 119 -18.13 -1.51 -23.00
N THR A 120 -17.49 -0.41 -23.42
CA THR A 120 -16.57 -0.36 -24.57
C THR A 120 -15.27 0.40 -24.28
N GLY A 121 -15.14 0.96 -23.07
CA GLY A 121 -14.05 1.85 -22.64
C GLY A 121 -14.25 3.30 -23.06
N LYS A 122 -15.41 3.63 -23.64
CA LYS A 122 -15.71 4.94 -24.21
C LYS A 122 -15.70 6.03 -23.14
N GLY A 123 -14.98 7.12 -23.43
CA GLY A 123 -14.79 8.22 -22.49
C GLY A 123 -13.65 8.02 -21.50
N VAL A 124 -13.02 6.84 -21.45
CA VAL A 124 -11.79 6.60 -20.68
C VAL A 124 -10.58 6.68 -21.61
N MET A 125 -9.49 7.28 -21.12
CA MET A 125 -8.20 7.30 -21.79
C MET A 125 -7.32 6.15 -21.30
N VAL A 126 -6.73 5.40 -22.22
CA VAL A 126 -5.71 4.39 -21.93
C VAL A 126 -4.35 4.93 -22.34
N GLY A 127 -3.55 5.27 -21.33
CA GLY A 127 -2.16 5.68 -21.47
C GLY A 127 -1.24 4.47 -21.54
N VAL A 128 -0.44 4.35 -22.59
CA VAL A 128 0.50 3.24 -22.79
C VAL A 128 1.91 3.80 -22.92
N LEU A 129 2.83 3.36 -22.04
CA LEU A 129 4.24 3.76 -22.11
C LEU A 129 5.08 2.59 -22.63
N ASP A 130 5.52 2.66 -23.88
CA ASP A 130 6.09 1.50 -24.59
C ASP A 130 7.03 1.90 -25.76
N SER A 131 7.27 1.06 -26.77
CA SER A 131 8.14 1.32 -27.92
C SER A 131 7.55 2.26 -28.99
N GLY A 132 6.34 2.77 -28.77
CA GLY A 132 5.55 3.56 -29.71
C GLY A 132 4.36 2.79 -30.29
N ILE A 133 3.74 3.34 -31.33
CA ILE A 133 2.57 2.75 -32.00
C ILE A 133 2.68 2.86 -33.53
N ASP A 134 2.08 1.94 -34.27
CA ASP A 134 1.74 2.13 -35.69
C ASP A 134 0.38 2.85 -35.77
N TYR A 135 0.39 4.19 -35.78
CA TYR A 135 -0.83 5.01 -35.78
C TYR A 135 -1.67 4.90 -37.06
N LEU A 136 -1.11 4.29 -38.13
CA LEU A 136 -1.82 4.01 -39.38
C LEU A 136 -2.56 2.66 -39.34
N HIS A 137 -2.34 1.86 -38.30
CA HIS A 137 -2.95 0.54 -38.18
C HIS A 137 -4.48 0.66 -38.03
N PRO A 138 -5.31 0.00 -38.86
CA PRO A 138 -6.78 0.16 -38.85
C PRO A 138 -7.45 -0.08 -37.49
N ALA A 139 -6.83 -0.88 -36.62
CA ALA A 139 -7.29 -1.13 -35.26
C ALA A 139 -7.38 0.12 -34.36
N PHE A 140 -6.65 1.20 -34.67
CA PHE A 140 -6.64 2.46 -33.91
C PHE A 140 -7.43 3.59 -34.59
N ILE A 141 -8.12 3.27 -35.69
CA ILE A 141 -8.96 4.19 -36.46
C ILE A 141 -10.43 3.81 -36.18
N ASN A 142 -11.29 4.79 -35.89
CA ASN A 142 -12.70 4.57 -35.65
C ASN A 142 -13.48 4.27 -36.96
N LYS A 143 -14.79 4.06 -36.85
CA LYS A 143 -15.62 3.66 -38.01
C LYS A 143 -15.75 4.79 -39.03
N GLU A 144 -15.60 6.03 -38.55
CA GLU A 144 -15.67 7.30 -39.24
C GLU A 144 -14.35 7.68 -39.95
N GLY A 145 -13.30 6.84 -39.84
CA GLY A 145 -12.01 7.06 -40.49
C GLY A 145 -11.05 8.01 -39.76
N LYS A 146 -11.33 8.35 -38.51
CA LYS A 146 -10.48 9.20 -37.66
C LYS A 146 -9.73 8.38 -36.62
N THR A 147 -8.55 8.82 -36.19
CA THR A 147 -7.80 8.16 -35.12
C THR A 147 -8.55 8.20 -33.79
N ARG A 148 -8.31 7.20 -32.93
CA ARG A 148 -8.62 7.24 -31.49
C ARG A 148 -7.40 7.62 -30.64
N ILE A 149 -6.26 7.91 -31.27
CA ILE A 149 -5.04 8.31 -30.58
C ILE A 149 -5.08 9.82 -30.36
N LYS A 150 -5.31 10.22 -29.11
CA LYS A 150 -5.34 11.63 -28.68
C LYS A 150 -3.96 12.26 -28.71
N TYR A 151 -2.95 11.51 -28.25
CA TYR A 151 -1.57 11.96 -28.16
C TYR A 151 -0.57 10.86 -28.49
N ILE A 152 0.52 11.22 -29.16
CA ILE A 152 1.74 10.43 -29.26
C ILE A 152 2.90 11.30 -28.77
N TYR A 153 3.55 10.92 -27.67
CA TYR A 153 4.71 11.62 -27.13
C TYR A 153 5.98 10.80 -27.39
N ASP A 154 6.83 11.25 -28.32
CA ASP A 154 8.05 10.57 -28.70
C ASP A 154 9.28 11.14 -27.97
N LEU A 155 9.62 10.49 -26.85
CA LEU A 155 10.78 10.84 -26.02
C LEU A 155 12.12 10.34 -26.60
N SER A 156 12.13 9.65 -27.74
CA SER A 156 13.38 9.15 -28.37
C SER A 156 14.17 10.25 -29.09
N GLN A 157 13.50 11.29 -29.59
CA GLN A 157 14.10 12.40 -30.34
C GLN A 157 13.68 13.77 -29.75
N VAL A 158 14.18 14.08 -28.54
CA VAL A 158 13.99 15.38 -27.86
C VAL A 158 12.57 15.65 -27.30
N GLY A 159 11.60 14.74 -27.48
CA GLY A 159 10.27 14.86 -26.85
C GLY A 159 9.24 15.57 -27.72
N VAL A 160 8.98 15.06 -28.92
CA VAL A 160 7.95 15.59 -29.81
C VAL A 160 6.57 15.08 -29.41
N ILE A 161 5.59 15.96 -29.28
CA ILE A 161 4.19 15.60 -29.02
C ILE A 161 3.40 15.80 -30.32
N TYR A 162 2.71 14.76 -30.77
CA TYR A 162 1.75 14.80 -31.86
C TYR A 162 0.33 14.68 -31.32
N THR A 163 -0.59 15.48 -31.85
CA THR A 163 -2.00 15.54 -31.43
C THR A 163 -2.93 14.76 -32.36
N GLU A 164 -4.13 14.43 -31.88
CA GLU A 164 -5.25 13.89 -32.68
C GLU A 164 -5.44 14.59 -34.03
N GLN A 165 -5.29 15.92 -34.09
CA GLN A 165 -5.47 16.70 -35.32
C GLN A 165 -4.36 16.42 -36.34
N GLU A 166 -3.10 16.33 -35.88
CA GLU A 166 -1.94 16.05 -36.72
C GLU A 166 -1.91 14.59 -37.16
N ILE A 167 -2.31 13.66 -36.29
CA ILE A 167 -2.43 12.23 -36.60
C ILE A 167 -3.53 12.00 -37.64
N ASN A 168 -4.69 12.64 -37.51
CA ASN A 168 -5.73 12.61 -38.54
C ASN A 168 -5.25 13.19 -39.88
N LYS A 169 -4.54 14.32 -39.85
CA LYS A 169 -3.94 14.93 -41.04
C LYS A 169 -2.84 14.05 -41.67
N ALA A 170 -2.14 13.24 -40.88
CA ALA A 170 -1.19 12.25 -41.36
C ALA A 170 -1.90 11.05 -42.02
N ILE A 171 -2.98 10.53 -41.42
CA ILE A 171 -3.81 9.44 -41.99
C ILE A 171 -4.40 9.84 -43.37
N GLU A 172 -4.75 11.11 -43.56
CA GLU A 172 -5.27 11.65 -44.83
C GLU A 172 -4.18 11.99 -45.87
N SER A 173 -2.89 11.74 -45.58
CA SER A 173 -1.76 12.12 -46.42
C SER A 173 -1.18 10.95 -47.22
N GLU A 174 -0.76 11.21 -48.46
CA GLU A 174 0.04 10.27 -49.27
C GLU A 174 1.43 9.98 -48.63
N ASN A 175 1.89 10.82 -47.71
CA ASN A 175 3.12 10.62 -46.95
C ASN A 175 2.91 10.95 -45.45
N PRO A 176 2.28 10.06 -44.67
CA PRO A 176 1.93 10.31 -43.27
C PRO A 176 3.13 10.67 -42.39
N TYR A 177 4.26 9.99 -42.59
CA TYR A 177 5.50 10.18 -41.84
C TYR A 177 6.19 11.53 -42.08
N SER A 178 5.74 12.32 -43.07
CA SER A 178 6.17 13.72 -43.22
C SER A 178 5.46 14.69 -42.27
N ILE A 179 4.39 14.23 -41.60
CA ILE A 179 3.57 15.01 -40.67
C ILE A 179 3.73 14.44 -39.25
N VAL A 180 3.50 13.14 -39.07
CA VAL A 180 3.76 12.43 -37.81
C VAL A 180 4.91 11.45 -38.02
N ASN A 181 6.13 11.93 -37.79
CA ASN A 181 7.35 11.13 -37.89
C ASN A 181 7.60 10.33 -36.60
N GLN A 182 6.63 9.48 -36.22
CA GLN A 182 6.80 8.46 -35.20
C GLN A 182 6.56 7.09 -35.84
N ARG A 183 7.33 6.10 -35.39
CA ARG A 183 7.26 4.69 -35.80
C ARG A 183 7.50 3.80 -34.58
N ASP A 184 7.00 2.57 -34.64
CA ASP A 184 7.31 1.50 -33.71
C ASP A 184 8.06 0.37 -34.47
N PRO A 185 9.40 0.44 -34.58
CA PRO A 185 10.19 -0.57 -35.27
C PRO A 185 10.33 -1.89 -34.50
N ASN A 186 9.92 -1.94 -33.22
CA ASN A 186 9.86 -3.17 -32.42
C ASN A 186 8.52 -3.89 -32.65
N GLY A 187 7.42 -3.12 -32.72
CA GLY A 187 6.07 -3.65 -32.76
C GLY A 187 5.55 -4.12 -31.39
N HIS A 188 6.26 -3.84 -30.31
CA HIS A 188 5.84 -4.21 -28.95
C HIS A 188 4.70 -3.29 -28.48
N GLY A 189 4.91 -1.97 -28.47
CA GLY A 189 3.88 -1.00 -28.08
C GLY A 189 2.64 -1.00 -28.97
N THR A 190 2.79 -1.26 -30.26
CA THR A 190 1.67 -1.51 -31.19
C THR A 190 0.84 -2.72 -30.75
N HIS A 191 1.49 -3.82 -30.38
CA HIS A 191 0.84 -5.06 -29.96
C HIS A 191 0.18 -4.92 -28.58
N VAL A 192 0.90 -4.37 -27.60
CA VAL A 192 0.41 -4.03 -26.26
C VAL A 192 -0.83 -3.14 -26.33
N THR A 193 -0.78 -2.04 -27.10
CA THR A 193 -1.93 -1.13 -27.25
C THR A 193 -3.11 -1.81 -27.95
N SER A 194 -2.86 -2.78 -28.85
CA SER A 194 -3.93 -3.50 -29.52
C SER A 194 -4.71 -4.42 -28.57
N ILE A 195 -4.05 -5.09 -27.62
CA ILE A 195 -4.71 -5.96 -26.65
C ILE A 195 -5.64 -5.15 -25.74
N ALA A 196 -5.18 -3.96 -25.30
CA ALA A 196 -6.00 -3.05 -24.52
C ALA A 196 -7.14 -2.43 -25.33
N CYS A 197 -6.87 -1.94 -26.56
CA CYS A 197 -7.70 -0.93 -27.20
C CYS A 197 -8.11 -1.19 -28.67
N ALA A 198 -7.70 -2.27 -29.33
CA ALA A 198 -7.99 -2.47 -30.77
C ALA A 198 -9.50 -2.50 -31.07
N GLY A 199 -9.93 -1.87 -32.17
CA GLY A 199 -11.33 -1.72 -32.51
C GLY A 199 -11.55 -1.10 -33.88
N GLY A 200 -12.71 -0.47 -34.08
CA GLY A 200 -13.05 0.17 -35.35
C GLY A 200 -13.32 -0.83 -36.48
N ASN A 201 -12.80 -0.54 -37.68
CA ASN A 201 -13.08 -1.28 -38.91
C ASN A 201 -12.20 -2.53 -39.10
N ILE A 202 -12.12 -3.38 -38.06
CA ILE A 202 -11.44 -4.69 -38.05
C ILE A 202 -12.43 -5.82 -37.71
N ARG A 203 -12.00 -7.09 -37.83
CA ARG A 203 -12.80 -8.26 -37.40
C ARG A 203 -13.04 -8.22 -35.88
N ARG A 204 -14.23 -8.62 -35.41
CA ARG A 204 -14.59 -8.52 -33.97
C ARG A 204 -13.76 -9.47 -33.10
N GLU A 205 -13.31 -10.58 -33.67
CA GLU A 205 -12.36 -11.52 -33.03
C GLU A 205 -11.03 -10.86 -32.64
N LEU A 206 -10.65 -9.78 -33.33
CA LEU A 206 -9.39 -9.04 -33.17
C LEU A 206 -9.55 -7.76 -32.32
N TYR A 207 -10.70 -7.57 -31.66
CA TYR A 207 -10.92 -6.42 -30.79
C TYR A 207 -10.15 -6.57 -29.47
N GLY A 208 -9.50 -5.48 -29.05
CA GLY A 208 -9.00 -5.30 -27.70
C GLY A 208 -10.15 -5.04 -26.72
N VAL A 209 -9.86 -5.10 -25.43
CA VAL A 209 -10.90 -5.07 -24.38
C VAL A 209 -11.73 -3.78 -24.40
N ALA A 210 -11.06 -2.63 -24.49
CA ALA A 210 -11.62 -1.29 -24.47
C ALA A 210 -11.63 -0.68 -25.90
N TYR A 211 -12.35 -1.34 -26.81
CA TYR A 211 -12.31 -1.07 -28.26
C TYR A 211 -12.86 0.30 -28.73
N GLU A 212 -13.47 1.10 -27.84
CA GLU A 212 -13.84 2.51 -28.07
C GLU A 212 -13.16 3.49 -27.11
N SER A 213 -12.16 3.06 -26.33
CA SER A 213 -11.34 3.98 -25.52
C SER A 213 -10.51 4.94 -26.38
N ASP A 214 -10.20 6.09 -25.78
CA ASP A 214 -9.19 7.03 -26.27
C ASP A 214 -7.79 6.52 -25.91
N ILE A 215 -6.81 6.75 -26.78
CA ILE A 215 -5.45 6.20 -26.65
C ILE A 215 -4.44 7.32 -26.50
N ALA A 216 -3.51 7.20 -25.55
CA ALA A 216 -2.35 8.08 -25.43
C ALA A 216 -1.06 7.25 -25.36
N MET A 217 -0.21 7.35 -26.39
CA MET A 217 1.05 6.59 -26.48
C MET A 217 2.22 7.46 -26.05
N VAL A 218 3.07 6.95 -25.15
CA VAL A 218 4.39 7.53 -24.85
C VAL A 218 5.46 6.56 -25.31
N LYS A 219 6.25 6.94 -26.33
CA LYS A 219 7.38 6.14 -26.81
C LYS A 219 8.60 6.36 -25.92
N LEU A 220 9.01 5.31 -25.22
CA LEU A 220 10.08 5.28 -24.22
C LEU A 220 11.46 4.90 -24.77
N THR A 221 11.52 4.21 -25.92
CA THR A 221 12.74 3.53 -26.40
C THR A 221 13.53 4.40 -27.38
N PRO A 222 14.85 4.61 -27.17
CA PRO A 222 15.72 5.31 -28.13
C PRO A 222 15.84 4.57 -29.47
N GLU A 223 16.11 5.31 -30.54
CA GLU A 223 16.44 4.67 -31.82
C GLU A 223 17.71 3.81 -31.70
N GLY A 224 17.67 2.61 -32.27
CA GLY A 224 18.74 1.61 -32.16
C GLY A 224 18.73 0.76 -30.88
N MET A 225 17.97 1.14 -29.83
CA MET A 225 17.88 0.38 -28.57
C MET A 225 16.44 -0.03 -28.27
N LEU A 226 15.96 -1.04 -29.00
CA LEU A 226 14.54 -1.40 -29.13
C LEU A 226 13.85 -1.87 -27.83
N ASN A 227 14.60 -2.42 -26.86
CA ASN A 227 14.07 -2.97 -25.60
C ASN A 227 14.51 -2.19 -24.34
N TYR A 228 15.20 -1.06 -24.48
CA TYR A 228 15.80 -0.33 -23.36
C TYR A 228 15.18 1.05 -23.15
N THR A 229 14.98 1.42 -21.90
CA THR A 229 14.62 2.78 -21.49
C THR A 229 15.18 3.09 -20.09
N LYS A 230 14.95 4.32 -19.60
CA LYS A 230 15.38 4.77 -18.27
C LYS A 230 14.18 5.15 -17.41
N SER A 231 14.26 4.91 -16.11
CA SER A 231 13.24 5.31 -15.12
C SER A 231 12.83 6.78 -15.25
N THR A 232 13.78 7.68 -15.51
CA THR A 232 13.48 9.11 -15.73
C THR A 232 12.70 9.42 -17.02
N VAL A 233 12.64 8.50 -17.98
CA VAL A 233 11.80 8.61 -19.19
C VAL A 233 10.38 8.13 -18.86
N ILE A 234 10.25 7.00 -18.15
CA ILE A 234 8.99 6.50 -17.61
C ILE A 234 8.30 7.57 -16.74
N MET A 235 9.02 8.19 -15.79
CA MET A 235 8.48 9.25 -14.92
C MET A 235 7.99 10.48 -15.72
N ARG A 236 8.67 10.87 -16.80
CA ARG A 236 8.21 11.94 -17.70
C ARG A 236 6.95 11.55 -18.47
N GLY A 237 6.86 10.29 -18.91
CA GLY A 237 5.67 9.75 -19.56
C GLY A 237 4.46 9.73 -18.65
N ILE A 238 4.64 9.30 -17.39
CA ILE A 238 3.59 9.33 -16.36
C ILE A 238 3.10 10.77 -16.17
N LYS A 239 4.01 11.74 -15.91
CA LYS A 239 3.59 13.13 -15.75
C LYS A 239 2.86 13.68 -16.98
N PHE A 240 3.33 13.39 -18.19
CA PHE A 240 2.63 13.81 -19.41
C PHE A 240 1.20 13.26 -19.47
N LEU A 241 0.99 11.98 -19.12
CA LEU A 241 -0.34 11.37 -19.11
C LEU A 241 -1.25 11.98 -18.02
N LEU A 242 -0.72 12.30 -16.84
CA LEU A 242 -1.45 13.04 -15.80
C LEU A 242 -1.86 14.44 -16.25
N ASP A 243 -0.92 15.17 -16.87
CA ASP A 243 -1.17 16.51 -17.39
C ASP A 243 -2.29 16.47 -18.46
N LYS A 244 -2.28 15.46 -19.34
CA LYS A 244 -3.35 15.27 -20.35
C LYS A 244 -4.67 14.74 -19.79
N LYS A 245 -4.65 13.90 -18.75
CA LYS A 245 -5.84 13.50 -17.99
C LYS A 245 -6.54 14.73 -17.42
N ASN A 246 -5.77 15.62 -16.79
CA ASN A 246 -6.29 16.81 -16.11
C ASN A 246 -6.68 17.92 -17.12
N GLU A 247 -5.97 18.10 -18.23
CA GLU A 247 -6.40 18.96 -19.36
C GLU A 247 -7.75 18.51 -19.97
N ASN A 248 -7.96 17.20 -20.13
CA ASN A 248 -9.17 16.65 -20.74
C ASN A 248 -10.33 16.41 -19.73
N ASN A 249 -10.08 16.52 -18.42
CA ASN A 249 -10.97 16.06 -17.34
C ASN A 249 -11.49 14.62 -17.58
N GLN A 250 -10.56 13.71 -17.88
CA GLN A 250 -10.86 12.38 -18.40
C GLN A 250 -10.28 11.27 -17.50
N PRO A 251 -11.04 10.21 -17.14
CA PRO A 251 -10.49 9.07 -16.40
C PRO A 251 -9.34 8.39 -17.16
N LEU A 252 -8.29 7.98 -16.46
CA LEU A 252 -7.06 7.45 -17.05
C LEU A 252 -6.67 6.09 -16.45
N VAL A 253 -6.45 5.11 -17.33
CA VAL A 253 -5.71 3.89 -17.01
C VAL A 253 -4.31 4.00 -17.60
N ILE A 254 -3.27 3.68 -16.81
CA ILE A 254 -1.88 3.64 -17.27
C ILE A 254 -1.40 2.20 -17.36
N ASN A 255 -1.07 1.72 -18.56
CA ASN A 255 -0.39 0.45 -18.78
C ASN A 255 1.14 0.65 -18.89
N LEU A 256 1.90 -0.10 -18.08
CA LEU A 256 3.37 -0.16 -18.15
C LEU A 256 3.84 -1.61 -18.37
N SER A 257 4.20 -1.94 -19.61
CA SER A 257 4.73 -3.25 -20.00
C SER A 257 6.27 -3.31 -19.96
N PHE A 258 6.87 -2.72 -18.92
CA PHE A 258 8.32 -2.63 -18.69
C PHE A 258 8.65 -2.96 -17.24
N SER A 259 9.75 -3.70 -17.03
CA SER A 259 10.23 -4.12 -15.70
C SER A 259 11.75 -4.05 -15.58
N THR A 260 12.29 -3.92 -14.36
CA THR A 260 13.73 -4.01 -14.05
C THR A 260 13.99 -4.82 -12.78
N ASN A 261 15.20 -5.39 -12.69
CA ASN A 261 15.75 -6.02 -11.49
C ASN A 261 16.62 -5.05 -10.65
N ASP A 262 16.82 -3.81 -11.14
CA ASP A 262 17.67 -2.79 -10.50
C ASP A 262 16.95 -2.13 -9.31
N GLY A 263 16.97 -2.80 -8.15
CA GLY A 263 16.50 -2.24 -6.89
C GLY A 263 16.25 -3.29 -5.80
N ALA A 264 15.46 -2.91 -4.79
CA ALA A 264 15.22 -3.71 -3.58
C ALA A 264 13.92 -4.54 -3.60
N HIS A 265 13.20 -4.53 -4.74
CA HIS A 265 11.93 -5.22 -4.99
C HIS A 265 10.82 -5.05 -3.93
N ASN A 266 10.81 -3.91 -3.23
CA ASN A 266 9.97 -3.69 -2.04
C ASN A 266 9.31 -2.31 -1.96
N GLY A 267 9.10 -1.64 -3.11
CA GLY A 267 8.45 -0.32 -3.18
C GLY A 267 9.36 0.87 -2.84
N SER A 268 10.63 0.64 -2.48
CA SER A 268 11.48 1.69 -1.89
C SER A 268 12.35 2.49 -2.88
N SER A 269 12.44 2.16 -4.16
CA SER A 269 13.14 3.03 -5.12
C SER A 269 12.40 4.36 -5.34
N VAL A 270 13.10 5.35 -5.90
CA VAL A 270 12.49 6.67 -6.19
C VAL A 270 11.39 6.56 -7.26
N MET A 271 11.51 5.63 -8.20
CA MET A 271 10.48 5.39 -9.23
C MET A 271 9.25 4.70 -8.63
N GLU A 272 9.44 3.70 -7.77
CA GLU A 272 8.34 3.04 -7.04
C GLU A 272 7.59 4.01 -6.15
N GLN A 273 8.30 4.82 -5.34
CA GLN A 273 7.70 5.86 -4.50
C GLN A 273 6.94 6.91 -5.32
N TYR A 274 7.49 7.34 -6.46
CA TYR A 274 6.81 8.30 -7.33
C TYR A 274 5.49 7.72 -7.87
N ILE A 275 5.51 6.49 -8.38
CA ILE A 275 4.30 5.79 -8.84
C ILE A 275 3.30 5.64 -7.69
N ASN A 276 3.74 5.20 -6.50
CA ASN A 276 2.87 5.01 -5.34
C ASN A 276 2.26 6.33 -4.82
N THR A 277 3.00 7.44 -4.86
CA THR A 277 2.44 8.76 -4.51
C THR A 277 1.40 9.20 -5.55
N VAL A 278 1.64 8.98 -6.84
CA VAL A 278 0.65 9.27 -7.90
C VAL A 278 -0.60 8.40 -7.72
N CYS A 279 -0.48 7.09 -7.47
CA CYS A 279 -1.62 6.21 -7.17
C CYS A 279 -2.50 6.68 -5.99
N ASN A 280 -1.93 7.46 -5.07
CA ASN A 280 -2.55 7.87 -3.81
C ASN A 280 -3.03 9.33 -3.80
N ALA A 281 -2.87 10.06 -4.91
CA ALA A 281 -3.28 11.47 -5.04
C ALA A 281 -4.12 11.74 -6.30
N GLU A 282 -4.13 10.81 -7.27
CA GLU A 282 -4.78 11.00 -8.57
C GLU A 282 -5.83 9.91 -8.84
N ASN A 283 -7.04 10.30 -9.27
CA ASN A 283 -8.13 9.40 -9.65
C ASN A 283 -7.80 8.60 -10.94
N ILE A 284 -6.90 7.61 -10.83
CA ILE A 284 -6.38 6.80 -11.94
C ILE A 284 -6.18 5.33 -11.54
N THR A 285 -5.91 4.46 -12.52
CA THR A 285 -5.48 3.08 -12.26
C THR A 285 -4.19 2.77 -13.02
N PHE A 286 -3.15 2.34 -12.30
CA PHE A 286 -1.94 1.77 -12.90
C PHE A 286 -2.07 0.25 -13.06
N VAL A 287 -1.67 -0.27 -14.22
CA VAL A 287 -1.53 -1.71 -14.49
C VAL A 287 -0.12 -1.98 -15.01
N VAL A 288 0.59 -2.92 -14.38
CA VAL A 288 2.02 -3.15 -14.60
C VAL A 288 2.31 -4.64 -14.83
N ALA A 289 3.09 -4.96 -15.86
CA ALA A 289 3.53 -6.32 -16.13
C ALA A 289 4.52 -6.84 -15.05
N ALA A 290 4.33 -8.06 -14.56
CA ALA A 290 5.16 -8.66 -13.51
C ALA A 290 6.63 -8.94 -13.92
N GLY A 291 6.97 -8.86 -15.20
CA GLY A 291 8.30 -9.21 -15.72
C GLY A 291 8.43 -10.68 -16.12
N ASN A 292 9.48 -11.00 -16.88
CA ASN A 292 9.65 -12.28 -17.57
C ASN A 292 10.90 -13.07 -17.08
N GLU A 293 11.25 -12.88 -15.81
CA GLU A 293 12.56 -13.24 -15.23
C GLU A 293 12.58 -14.58 -14.45
N ALA A 294 11.41 -15.19 -14.17
CA ALA A 294 11.30 -16.28 -13.20
C ALA A 294 12.01 -17.59 -13.58
N ASP A 295 12.23 -17.85 -14.88
CA ASP A 295 12.95 -19.01 -15.40
C ASP A 295 14.35 -18.69 -15.95
N ARG A 296 14.77 -17.42 -15.90
CA ARG A 296 16.06 -16.95 -16.46
C ARG A 296 17.24 -17.32 -15.57
N GLY A 297 17.02 -17.30 -14.25
CA GLY A 297 18.04 -17.60 -13.25
C GLY A 297 18.85 -16.39 -12.78
N HIS A 298 18.28 -15.19 -12.89
CA HIS A 298 18.92 -13.92 -12.52
C HIS A 298 18.72 -13.51 -11.06
N HIS A 299 17.93 -14.26 -10.28
CA HIS A 299 17.77 -14.05 -8.84
C HIS A 299 18.31 -15.25 -8.03
N VAL A 300 18.94 -14.97 -6.88
CA VAL A 300 19.18 -15.94 -5.81
C VAL A 300 19.05 -15.27 -4.44
N GLY A 301 18.23 -15.85 -3.56
CA GLY A 301 17.97 -15.31 -2.23
C GLY A 301 17.50 -16.37 -1.24
N GLY A 302 17.55 -16.04 0.05
CA GLY A 302 17.19 -16.91 1.17
C GLY A 302 17.84 -16.48 2.49
N MET A 303 17.81 -17.31 3.53
CA MET A 303 18.35 -16.97 4.86
C MET A 303 19.89 -17.10 4.94
N LEU A 304 20.54 -16.06 5.46
CA LEU A 304 22.00 -15.96 5.63
C LEU A 304 22.56 -17.02 6.58
N ARG A 305 23.63 -17.71 6.15
CA ARG A 305 24.38 -18.70 6.94
C ARG A 305 25.78 -18.19 7.29
N LYS A 306 26.44 -18.81 8.28
CA LYS A 306 27.81 -18.44 8.72
C LYS A 306 28.82 -18.44 7.57
N GLU A 307 28.74 -19.42 6.67
CA GLU A 307 29.32 -19.38 5.33
C GLU A 307 28.31 -19.93 4.33
N GLN A 308 28.22 -19.31 3.15
CA GLN A 308 27.42 -19.77 2.03
C GLN A 308 28.13 -19.49 0.70
N ASN A 309 27.98 -20.43 -0.26
CA ASN A 309 28.62 -20.40 -1.56
C ASN A 309 27.54 -20.34 -2.66
N ILE A 310 27.62 -19.34 -3.52
CA ILE A 310 26.71 -19.08 -4.64
C ILE A 310 27.52 -19.20 -5.94
N SER A 311 26.99 -19.93 -6.93
CA SER A 311 27.67 -20.14 -8.21
C SER A 311 26.96 -19.36 -9.31
N LEU A 312 27.69 -18.44 -9.94
CA LEU A 312 27.26 -17.60 -11.05
C LEU A 312 28.01 -18.06 -12.30
N ASN A 313 27.32 -18.55 -13.33
CA ASN A 313 27.95 -18.69 -14.63
C ASN A 313 27.93 -17.33 -15.34
N ILE A 314 29.07 -16.91 -15.88
CA ILE A 314 29.19 -15.74 -16.76
C ILE A 314 29.35 -16.25 -18.20
N GLY A 315 28.55 -15.69 -19.10
CA GLY A 315 28.57 -16.01 -20.52
C GLY A 315 29.75 -15.38 -21.26
N LYS A 316 29.86 -15.68 -22.56
CA LYS A 316 30.90 -15.11 -23.42
C LYS A 316 30.54 -13.69 -23.84
N GLU A 317 31.58 -12.90 -24.12
CA GLU A 317 31.49 -11.53 -24.64
C GLU A 317 30.81 -10.53 -23.68
N GLU A 318 30.68 -10.90 -22.40
CA GLU A 318 30.20 -10.02 -21.33
C GLU A 318 31.24 -8.93 -21.04
N THR A 319 30.89 -7.68 -21.36
CA THR A 319 31.80 -6.51 -21.23
C THR A 319 31.86 -5.92 -19.82
N GLY A 320 30.88 -6.23 -18.97
CA GLY A 320 30.79 -5.74 -17.60
C GLY A 320 29.46 -6.18 -16.96
N ILE A 321 29.51 -6.74 -15.76
CA ILE A 321 28.31 -7.20 -15.03
C ILE A 321 28.23 -6.46 -13.70
N ILE A 322 27.13 -5.73 -13.52
CA ILE A 322 26.81 -4.97 -12.30
C ILE A 322 25.55 -5.58 -11.70
N PHE A 323 25.59 -5.95 -10.43
CA PHE A 323 24.51 -6.63 -9.74
C PHE A 323 24.38 -6.19 -8.28
N GLN A 324 23.19 -6.30 -7.71
CA GLN A 324 22.82 -5.75 -6.41
C GLN A 324 22.64 -6.89 -5.40
N LEU A 325 23.22 -6.72 -4.21
CA LEU A 325 22.98 -7.58 -3.05
C LEU A 325 22.25 -6.78 -1.96
N TYR A 326 21.19 -7.38 -1.43
CA TYR A 326 20.40 -6.88 -0.32
C TYR A 326 20.45 -7.84 0.86
N LYS A 327 20.27 -7.30 2.08
CA LYS A 327 20.33 -8.04 3.35
C LYS A 327 19.59 -7.27 4.45
N GLY A 328 19.32 -7.92 5.58
CA GLY A 328 18.84 -7.26 6.79
C GLY A 328 19.84 -6.26 7.39
N ILE A 329 19.32 -5.25 8.10
CA ILE A 329 20.14 -4.18 8.71
C ILE A 329 21.10 -4.67 9.79
N LEU A 330 20.78 -5.76 10.50
CA LEU A 330 21.56 -6.27 11.64
C LEU A 330 22.68 -7.24 11.23
N SER A 331 22.61 -7.82 10.03
CA SER A 331 23.55 -8.86 9.58
C SER A 331 24.85 -8.23 9.08
N ASP A 332 25.94 -8.34 9.84
CA ASP A 332 27.26 -7.97 9.33
C ASP A 332 27.78 -9.07 8.42
N ILE A 333 28.21 -8.71 7.21
CA ILE A 333 28.73 -9.67 6.24
C ILE A 333 30.09 -9.27 5.67
N SER A 334 30.81 -10.30 5.23
CA SER A 334 31.93 -10.19 4.32
C SER A 334 31.69 -11.00 3.05
N ILE A 335 32.29 -10.58 1.94
CA ILE A 335 32.16 -11.23 0.63
C ILE A 335 33.55 -11.58 0.09
N GLU A 336 33.66 -12.73 -0.59
CA GLU A 336 34.83 -13.13 -1.40
C GLU A 336 34.31 -13.57 -2.77
N LEU A 337 34.85 -13.04 -3.88
CA LEU A 337 34.58 -13.56 -5.22
C LEU A 337 35.76 -14.39 -5.72
N LYS A 338 35.48 -15.45 -6.49
CA LYS A 338 36.49 -16.23 -7.21
C LYS A 338 36.11 -16.37 -8.68
N ASN A 339 37.09 -16.17 -9.56
CA ASN A 339 36.94 -16.39 -11.00
C ASN A 339 36.94 -17.90 -11.35
N PRO A 340 36.68 -18.29 -12.62
CA PRO A 340 36.63 -19.69 -13.03
C PRO A 340 37.97 -20.45 -12.92
N SER A 341 39.10 -19.73 -12.81
CA SER A 341 40.43 -20.30 -12.50
C SER A 341 40.70 -20.44 -10.99
N GLY A 342 39.74 -20.09 -10.13
CA GLY A 342 39.86 -20.14 -8.68
C GLY A 342 40.62 -18.96 -8.05
N ILE A 343 41.03 -17.96 -8.84
CA ILE A 343 41.70 -16.75 -8.33
C ILE A 343 40.69 -15.92 -7.56
N SER A 344 41.04 -15.54 -6.33
CA SER A 344 40.15 -14.88 -5.37
C SER A 344 40.44 -13.40 -5.21
N THR A 345 39.39 -12.60 -5.03
CA THR A 345 39.48 -11.19 -4.60
C THR A 345 40.00 -11.01 -3.17
N GLY A 346 39.99 -12.08 -2.36
CA GLY A 346 40.10 -12.01 -0.91
C GLY A 346 38.76 -11.73 -0.22
N LYS A 347 38.70 -11.95 1.11
CA LYS A 347 37.52 -11.72 1.95
C LYS A 347 37.45 -10.24 2.38
N PHE A 348 36.50 -9.49 1.82
CA PHE A 348 36.21 -8.10 2.20
C PHE A 348 35.03 -7.99 3.14
N ARG A 349 35.20 -7.39 4.32
CA ARG A 349 34.07 -7.00 5.19
C ARG A 349 33.35 -5.80 4.59
N ILE A 350 32.04 -5.94 4.38
CA ILE A 350 31.24 -4.89 3.78
C ILE A 350 31.01 -3.78 4.81
N LYS A 351 31.48 -2.58 4.45
CA LYS A 351 31.27 -1.31 5.15
C LYS A 351 30.86 -0.25 4.13
N GLU A 352 30.24 0.83 4.61
CA GLU A 352 29.79 1.95 3.77
C GLU A 352 30.95 2.53 2.95
N GLY A 353 30.67 2.87 1.68
CA GLY A 353 31.65 3.37 0.72
C GLY A 353 32.17 2.29 -0.25
N PHE A 354 33.26 2.62 -0.94
CA PHE A 354 33.84 1.84 -2.04
C PHE A 354 34.99 0.94 -1.59
N ARG A 355 35.12 -0.25 -2.19
CA ARG A 355 36.26 -1.17 -2.10
C ARG A 355 36.46 -1.86 -3.45
N GLU A 356 37.69 -2.30 -3.73
CA GLU A 356 38.01 -3.05 -4.94
C GLU A 356 39.05 -4.15 -4.66
N GLY A 357 39.09 -5.16 -5.53
CA GLY A 357 40.09 -6.23 -5.55
C GLY A 357 39.97 -7.04 -6.84
N ASN A 358 41.06 -7.69 -7.27
CA ASN A 358 41.12 -8.32 -8.59
C ASN A 358 41.01 -9.85 -8.49
N ALA A 359 40.33 -10.45 -9.47
CA ALA A 359 40.13 -11.89 -9.60
C ALA A 359 40.72 -12.37 -10.93
N GLY A 360 42.05 -12.36 -11.04
CA GLY A 360 42.77 -12.60 -12.29
C GLY A 360 42.92 -11.30 -13.09
N THR A 361 42.39 -11.27 -14.32
CA THR A 361 42.40 -10.08 -15.21
C THR A 361 41.17 -9.19 -15.07
N ASP A 362 40.27 -9.53 -14.15
CA ASP A 362 39.00 -8.83 -13.93
C ASP A 362 39.03 -8.15 -12.56
N ARG A 363 38.66 -6.87 -12.53
CA ARG A 363 38.52 -6.07 -11.32
C ARG A 363 37.10 -6.23 -10.78
N VAL A 364 37.01 -6.54 -9.49
CA VAL A 364 35.74 -6.61 -8.74
C VAL A 364 35.66 -5.41 -7.81
N SER A 365 34.67 -4.56 -8.03
CA SER A 365 34.34 -3.43 -7.16
C SER A 365 33.12 -3.73 -6.30
N PHE A 366 33.18 -3.32 -5.03
CA PHE A 366 32.08 -3.38 -4.06
C PHE A 366 31.76 -1.96 -3.59
N TYR A 367 30.49 -1.57 -3.62
CA TYR A 367 30.03 -0.30 -3.08
C TYR A 367 28.78 -0.50 -2.23
N TYR A 368 28.89 -0.28 -0.91
CA TYR A 368 27.73 -0.25 -0.03
C TYR A 368 27.28 1.19 0.18
N THR A 369 26.04 1.51 -0.19
CA THR A 369 25.48 2.87 -0.09
C THR A 369 25.35 3.39 1.34
N GLY A 370 25.44 2.52 2.35
CA GLY A 370 24.88 2.80 3.66
C GLY A 370 23.35 2.93 3.59
N PRO A 371 22.67 3.37 4.66
CA PRO A 371 21.23 3.57 4.64
C PRO A 371 20.85 4.68 3.67
N LYS A 372 20.01 4.36 2.67
CA LYS A 372 19.44 5.36 1.75
C LYS A 372 18.37 6.17 2.51
N PRO A 373 18.12 7.45 2.14
CA PRO A 373 17.08 8.29 2.75
C PRO A 373 15.75 7.55 3.00
N PHE A 374 15.32 6.76 2.03
CA PHE A 374 14.04 6.03 1.96
C PHE A 374 14.18 4.50 2.07
N ASN A 375 15.38 3.94 2.32
CA ASN A 375 15.60 2.50 2.48
C ASN A 375 16.70 2.24 3.52
N ILE A 376 16.30 1.68 4.66
CA ILE A 376 17.13 1.51 5.86
C ILE A 376 18.24 0.45 5.71
N SER A 377 18.03 -0.54 4.84
CA SER A 377 18.99 -1.61 4.53
C SER A 377 20.17 -1.08 3.73
N GLY A 378 19.92 -0.14 2.82
CA GLY A 378 20.87 0.25 1.80
C GLY A 378 21.02 -0.82 0.72
N GLU A 379 22.02 -0.66 -0.13
CA GLU A 379 22.27 -1.48 -1.32
C GLU A 379 23.77 -1.77 -1.44
N ILE A 380 24.14 -3.02 -1.69
CA ILE A 380 25.52 -3.45 -1.91
C ILE A 380 25.65 -3.73 -3.41
N ILE A 381 26.18 -2.76 -4.16
CA ILE A 381 26.47 -2.91 -5.59
C ILE A 381 27.78 -3.68 -5.74
N ILE A 382 27.77 -4.72 -6.57
CA ILE A 382 28.94 -5.51 -6.95
C ILE A 382 29.11 -5.37 -8.47
N ALA A 383 30.29 -4.94 -8.92
CA ALA A 383 30.61 -4.78 -10.33
C ALA A 383 31.85 -5.60 -10.69
N ILE A 384 31.71 -6.49 -11.67
CA ILE A 384 32.82 -7.23 -12.28
C ILE A 384 33.08 -6.57 -13.64
N LEU A 385 34.29 -6.04 -13.82
CA LEU A 385 34.72 -5.35 -15.04
C LEU A 385 36.08 -5.90 -15.47
N PRO A 386 36.31 -6.17 -16.77
CA PRO A 386 37.62 -6.58 -17.22
C PRO A 386 38.62 -5.42 -17.09
N GLU A 387 39.84 -5.71 -16.64
CA GLU A 387 40.91 -4.71 -16.44
C GLU A 387 41.92 -4.70 -17.59
N VAL A 388 42.12 -5.86 -18.24
CA VAL A 388 43.12 -6.06 -19.32
C VAL A 388 42.49 -6.53 -20.64
N SER A 389 41.34 -7.20 -20.56
CA SER A 389 40.56 -7.73 -21.69
C SER A 389 39.40 -6.79 -22.07
N ASN A 390 38.74 -7.06 -23.20
CA ASN A 390 37.47 -6.40 -23.55
C ASN A 390 36.25 -7.06 -22.88
N TYR A 391 36.44 -8.25 -22.29
CA TYR A 391 35.39 -9.11 -21.73
C TYR A 391 35.86 -9.78 -20.44
N ILE A 392 34.92 -10.06 -19.53
CA ILE A 392 35.13 -10.83 -18.29
C ILE A 392 35.52 -12.28 -18.65
N ASN A 393 36.29 -12.96 -17.78
CA ASN A 393 36.54 -14.40 -17.92
C ASN A 393 35.23 -15.21 -17.84
N ASP A 394 34.87 -15.92 -18.92
CA ASP A 394 33.65 -16.74 -19.00
C ASP A 394 33.74 -18.06 -18.22
N GLY A 395 32.58 -18.56 -17.77
CA GLY A 395 32.46 -19.77 -16.96
C GLY A 395 31.97 -19.52 -15.54
N VAL A 396 32.23 -20.47 -14.62
CA VAL A 396 31.60 -20.50 -13.30
C VAL A 396 32.40 -19.71 -12.26
N TRP A 397 31.91 -18.54 -11.91
CA TRP A 397 32.32 -17.73 -10.77
C TRP A 397 31.71 -18.24 -9.47
N THR A 398 32.42 -18.06 -8.36
CA THR A 398 31.91 -18.33 -7.01
C THR A 398 31.84 -17.06 -6.18
N ILE A 399 30.65 -16.70 -5.72
CA ILE A 399 30.42 -15.65 -4.72
C ILE A 399 30.29 -16.35 -3.36
N LYS A 400 31.17 -16.03 -2.42
CA LYS A 400 31.05 -16.44 -1.02
C LYS A 400 30.53 -15.31 -0.17
N ILE A 401 29.62 -15.62 0.74
CA ILE A 401 29.15 -14.69 1.78
C ILE A 401 29.41 -15.33 3.14
N TYR A 402 29.93 -14.52 4.05
CA TYR A 402 30.21 -14.86 5.45
C TYR A 402 29.35 -13.97 6.35
N LEU A 403 28.62 -14.56 7.30
CA LEU A 403 27.92 -13.82 8.35
C LEU A 403 28.87 -13.64 9.55
N ASP A 404 29.40 -12.43 9.71
CA ASP A 404 30.44 -12.09 10.69
C ASP A 404 29.88 -11.83 12.10
N ASN A 405 28.56 -11.81 12.29
CA ASN A 405 27.88 -11.74 13.59
C ASN A 405 26.79 -12.83 13.71
N ASP A 406 25.95 -12.79 14.74
CA ASP A 406 24.91 -13.81 15.00
C ASP A 406 23.50 -13.42 14.52
N TYR A 407 23.33 -12.21 13.99
CA TYR A 407 22.04 -11.73 13.47
C TYR A 407 21.86 -12.19 12.02
N SER A 408 21.32 -13.39 11.81
CA SER A 408 20.89 -13.82 10.47
C SER A 408 19.67 -13.01 9.98
N SER A 409 19.50 -12.94 8.66
CA SER A 409 18.34 -12.37 7.97
C SER A 409 18.22 -13.02 6.59
N ASN A 410 17.15 -12.70 5.85
CA ASN A 410 17.15 -12.95 4.42
C ASN A 410 18.19 -12.06 3.70
N PHE A 411 18.73 -12.57 2.61
CA PHE A 411 19.49 -11.85 1.59
C PHE A 411 18.91 -12.18 0.22
N ASP A 412 19.08 -11.27 -0.73
CA ASP A 412 18.63 -11.40 -2.10
C ASP A 412 19.72 -10.82 -3.02
N ILE A 413 19.94 -11.45 -4.18
CA ILE A 413 20.92 -11.00 -5.19
C ILE A 413 20.27 -11.05 -6.56
N TRP A 414 20.22 -9.90 -7.24
CA TRP A 414 19.66 -9.77 -8.58
C TRP A 414 20.74 -9.38 -9.59
N LEU A 415 20.79 -10.11 -10.71
CA LEU A 415 21.48 -9.68 -11.94
C LEU A 415 20.54 -8.77 -12.76
N PRO A 416 21.06 -8.00 -13.74
CA PRO A 416 20.25 -7.31 -14.74
C PRO A 416 19.27 -8.25 -15.48
N ILE A 417 18.24 -7.66 -16.09
CA ILE A 417 17.22 -8.40 -16.86
C ILE A 417 17.81 -9.11 -18.10
N ALA A 418 17.15 -10.17 -18.56
CA ALA A 418 17.62 -11.02 -19.67
C ALA A 418 17.94 -10.28 -20.97
N GLU A 419 17.26 -9.18 -21.27
CA GLU A 419 17.47 -8.36 -22.46
C GLU A 419 18.83 -7.62 -22.47
N GLY A 420 19.53 -7.58 -21.33
CA GLY A 420 20.83 -6.93 -21.17
C GLY A 420 22.03 -7.87 -20.95
N LEU A 421 21.85 -9.19 -21.00
CA LEU A 421 22.87 -10.19 -20.68
C LEU A 421 22.99 -11.28 -21.75
N ASN A 422 24.12 -12.01 -21.76
CA ASN A 422 24.24 -13.27 -22.49
C ASN A 422 23.29 -14.33 -21.88
N THR A 423 22.60 -15.13 -22.70
CA THR A 423 21.66 -16.17 -22.24
C THR A 423 22.29 -17.31 -21.40
N ALA A 424 23.63 -17.37 -21.36
CA ALA A 424 24.40 -18.23 -20.46
C ALA A 424 24.75 -17.59 -19.11
N THR A 425 24.56 -16.28 -18.92
CA THR A 425 24.89 -15.53 -17.69
C THR A 425 23.79 -15.67 -16.66
N LYS A 426 23.96 -16.54 -15.65
CA LYS A 426 22.94 -16.83 -14.64
C LYS A 426 23.47 -17.58 -13.43
N PHE A 427 22.73 -17.54 -12.32
CA PHE A 427 23.01 -18.41 -11.19
C PHE A 427 22.74 -19.88 -11.52
N LEU A 428 23.61 -20.78 -11.09
CA LEU A 428 23.45 -22.23 -11.28
C LEU A 428 22.45 -22.87 -10.30
N LYS A 429 22.04 -22.13 -9.28
CA LYS A 429 21.01 -22.49 -8.29
C LYS A 429 20.16 -21.25 -7.98
N PRO A 430 19.34 -20.78 -8.93
CA PRO A 430 18.55 -19.58 -8.75
C PRO A 430 17.35 -19.82 -7.82
N ASN A 431 16.78 -18.74 -7.31
CA ASN A 431 15.46 -18.75 -6.67
C ASN A 431 14.43 -18.17 -7.66
N VAL A 432 13.33 -18.89 -7.89
CA VAL A 432 12.25 -18.49 -8.82
C VAL A 432 11.28 -17.49 -8.19
N PHE A 433 11.29 -17.35 -6.86
CA PHE A 433 10.56 -16.33 -6.11
C PHE A 433 11.39 -15.04 -5.99
N ASN A 434 10.75 -13.93 -5.65
CA ASN A 434 11.33 -12.57 -5.68
C ASN A 434 11.86 -12.16 -7.08
N THR A 435 11.25 -12.68 -8.14
CA THR A 435 11.58 -12.43 -9.56
C THR A 435 10.60 -11.48 -10.26
N LEU A 436 9.59 -11.00 -9.54
CA LEU A 436 8.66 -9.99 -10.00
C LEU A 436 9.34 -8.62 -10.05
N GLY A 437 9.40 -8.03 -11.24
CA GLY A 437 10.23 -6.87 -11.53
C GLY A 437 9.65 -5.53 -11.08
N ILE A 438 10.53 -4.57 -10.80
CA ILE A 438 10.18 -3.19 -10.48
C ILE A 438 9.65 -2.51 -11.75
N PRO A 439 8.50 -1.77 -11.72
CA PRO A 439 7.74 -1.32 -10.55
C PRO A 439 6.44 -2.11 -10.28
N ALA A 440 6.28 -3.35 -10.75
CA ALA A 440 5.15 -4.20 -10.34
C ALA A 440 5.18 -4.55 -8.84
N THR A 441 6.29 -4.25 -8.17
CA THR A 441 6.54 -4.29 -6.73
C THR A 441 5.85 -3.17 -5.94
N VAL A 442 5.33 -2.13 -6.59
CA VAL A 442 4.57 -1.06 -5.92
C VAL A 442 3.27 -1.60 -5.32
N GLN A 443 2.95 -1.21 -4.09
CA GLN A 443 1.75 -1.68 -3.39
C GLN A 443 0.48 -1.36 -4.21
N ASN A 444 0.28 -0.08 -4.54
CA ASN A 444 -0.99 0.43 -5.07
C ASN A 444 -1.11 0.46 -6.61
N VAL A 445 -0.33 -0.37 -7.33
CA VAL A 445 -0.58 -0.69 -8.76
C VAL A 445 -1.22 -2.07 -8.89
N VAL A 446 -1.90 -2.35 -10.00
CA VAL A 446 -2.36 -3.69 -10.36
C VAL A 446 -1.26 -4.43 -11.13
N SER A 447 -0.61 -5.36 -10.46
CA SER A 447 0.56 -6.11 -10.94
C SER A 447 0.10 -7.44 -11.55
N VAL A 448 0.39 -7.63 -12.83
CA VAL A 448 -0.20 -8.70 -13.65
C VAL A 448 0.84 -9.73 -14.08
N GLY A 449 0.70 -10.96 -13.59
CA GLY A 449 1.46 -12.12 -14.08
C GLY A 449 0.83 -12.75 -15.32
N SER A 450 1.56 -13.69 -15.93
CA SER A 450 1.16 -14.39 -17.16
C SER A 450 0.78 -15.84 -16.88
N TYR A 451 -0.29 -16.30 -17.52
CA TYR A 451 -0.61 -17.71 -17.62
C TYR A 451 -0.96 -18.11 -19.05
N ASP A 452 -0.71 -19.37 -19.41
CA ASP A 452 -1.24 -19.97 -20.62
C ASP A 452 -2.70 -20.37 -20.39
N TYR A 453 -3.59 -19.76 -21.17
CA TYR A 453 -5.02 -19.97 -21.10
C TYR A 453 -5.48 -21.21 -21.89
N ALA A 454 -4.62 -21.78 -22.75
CA ALA A 454 -4.92 -23.00 -23.51
C ALA A 454 -4.70 -24.26 -22.67
N THR A 455 -3.58 -24.35 -21.93
CA THR A 455 -3.32 -25.47 -20.99
C THR A 455 -3.76 -25.18 -19.56
N GLY A 456 -3.98 -23.91 -19.18
CA GLY A 456 -4.34 -23.53 -17.82
C GLY A 456 -3.17 -23.54 -16.83
N ASN A 457 -1.92 -23.47 -17.31
CA ASN A 457 -0.70 -23.45 -16.50
C ASN A 457 -0.15 -22.02 -16.31
N ILE A 458 0.64 -21.80 -15.26
CA ILE A 458 1.39 -20.53 -15.10
C ILE A 458 2.50 -20.49 -16.14
N SER A 459 2.74 -19.32 -16.74
CA SER A 459 3.86 -19.14 -17.65
C SER A 459 5.19 -19.27 -16.89
N SER A 460 6.12 -20.07 -17.41
CA SER A 460 7.39 -20.37 -16.72
C SER A 460 8.17 -19.11 -16.36
N PHE A 461 8.18 -18.14 -17.27
CA PHE A 461 8.86 -16.86 -17.18
C PHE A 461 8.17 -15.84 -16.24
N SER A 462 6.89 -16.02 -15.88
CA SER A 462 6.13 -15.00 -15.17
C SER A 462 6.75 -14.69 -13.80
N GLY A 463 7.19 -13.44 -13.62
CA GLY A 463 7.79 -12.95 -12.38
C GLY A 463 6.90 -13.19 -11.15
N ARG A 464 7.54 -13.60 -10.05
CA ARG A 464 6.87 -14.06 -8.81
C ARG A 464 7.30 -13.21 -7.61
N GLY A 465 6.39 -12.94 -6.69
CA GLY A 465 6.71 -12.24 -5.44
C GLY A 465 7.70 -13.01 -4.57
N GLY A 466 8.29 -12.33 -3.59
CA GLY A 466 9.12 -12.96 -2.56
C GLY A 466 8.27 -13.64 -1.48
N GLU A 467 8.65 -14.85 -1.10
CA GLU A 467 8.02 -15.58 0.01
C GLU A 467 8.32 -14.85 1.34
N GLY A 468 7.27 -14.48 2.09
CA GLY A 468 7.41 -13.70 3.32
C GLY A 468 7.61 -12.19 3.13
N ASN A 469 7.42 -11.65 1.92
CA ASN A 469 7.28 -10.20 1.74
C ASN A 469 5.90 -9.73 2.28
N PRO A 470 5.81 -8.58 2.99
CA PRO A 470 4.56 -8.10 3.57
C PRO A 470 3.54 -7.58 2.53
N VAL A 471 3.94 -7.42 1.27
CA VAL A 471 3.05 -7.11 0.16
C VAL A 471 3.10 -8.27 -0.83
N LEU A 472 1.99 -9.02 -0.93
CA LEU A 472 1.87 -10.11 -1.86
C LEU A 472 1.77 -9.58 -3.30
N LYS A 473 2.60 -10.13 -4.21
CA LYS A 473 2.57 -9.85 -5.66
C LYS A 473 2.84 -11.13 -6.47
N PRO A 474 2.39 -11.25 -7.74
CA PRO A 474 1.49 -10.33 -8.45
C PRO A 474 0.12 -10.25 -7.79
N ASP A 475 -0.69 -9.23 -8.06
CA ASP A 475 -2.05 -9.20 -7.50
C ASP A 475 -2.95 -10.22 -8.22
N LEU A 476 -2.83 -10.37 -9.54
CA LEU A 476 -3.53 -11.41 -10.31
C LEU A 476 -2.74 -11.82 -11.57
N VAL A 477 -3.26 -12.78 -12.33
CA VAL A 477 -2.70 -13.13 -13.65
C VAL A 477 -3.74 -13.08 -14.77
N ALA A 478 -3.26 -12.82 -15.98
CA ALA A 478 -4.07 -12.78 -17.20
C ALA A 478 -3.39 -13.58 -18.34
N PRO A 479 -4.13 -13.92 -19.41
CA PRO A 479 -3.58 -14.61 -20.58
C PRO A 479 -2.38 -13.84 -21.17
N GLY A 480 -1.20 -14.47 -21.20
CA GLY A 480 0.03 -13.83 -21.67
C GLY A 480 0.85 -14.67 -22.64
N GLU A 481 0.35 -15.82 -23.10
CA GLU A 481 1.04 -16.68 -24.07
C GLU A 481 0.28 -16.74 -25.41
N SER A 482 1.03 -16.66 -26.52
CA SER A 482 0.50 -16.70 -27.90
C SER A 482 -0.62 -15.70 -28.18
N ILE A 483 -0.63 -14.56 -27.50
CA ILE A 483 -1.70 -13.57 -27.57
C ILE A 483 -1.64 -12.86 -28.92
N GLN A 484 -2.73 -12.96 -29.69
CA GLN A 484 -2.86 -12.29 -30.99
C GLN A 484 -3.12 -10.79 -30.80
N GLY A 485 -2.43 -9.96 -31.59
CA GLY A 485 -2.51 -8.51 -31.53
C GLY A 485 -1.94 -7.86 -32.79
N ALA A 486 -2.12 -6.56 -32.94
CA ALA A 486 -1.63 -5.79 -34.08
C ALA A 486 -0.09 -5.72 -34.09
N ILE A 487 0.49 -5.67 -35.28
CA ILE A 487 1.91 -5.42 -35.52
C ILE A 487 2.08 -4.40 -36.67
N PRO A 488 3.23 -3.69 -36.73
CA PRO A 488 3.46 -2.66 -37.73
C PRO A 488 3.25 -3.13 -39.18
N GLY A 489 2.64 -2.23 -39.97
CA GLY A 489 2.29 -2.45 -41.37
C GLY A 489 0.93 -3.12 -41.58
N GLY A 490 -0.06 -2.83 -40.71
CA GLY A 490 -1.45 -3.25 -40.92
C GLY A 490 -1.73 -4.75 -40.73
N ARG A 491 -0.95 -5.47 -39.92
CA ARG A 491 -1.03 -6.93 -39.77
C ARG A 491 -1.29 -7.33 -38.31
N PHE A 492 -1.68 -8.59 -38.10
CA PHE A 492 -1.81 -9.18 -36.76
C PHE A 492 -0.90 -10.39 -36.63
N ASP A 493 -0.35 -10.60 -35.43
CA ASP A 493 0.59 -11.67 -35.10
C ASP A 493 0.52 -12.01 -33.60
N THR A 494 1.15 -13.11 -33.17
CA THR A 494 1.16 -13.52 -31.76
C THR A 494 2.43 -13.07 -31.02
N LYS A 495 2.30 -12.73 -29.73
CA LYS A 495 3.43 -12.52 -28.81
C LYS A 495 3.17 -13.19 -27.46
N THR A 496 4.24 -13.42 -26.71
CA THR A 496 4.23 -14.06 -25.40
C THR A 496 5.03 -13.22 -24.40
N GLY A 497 4.47 -13.00 -23.21
CA GLY A 497 5.08 -12.25 -22.12
C GLY A 497 4.05 -11.65 -21.16
N THR A 498 4.47 -11.30 -19.94
CA THR A 498 3.62 -10.53 -19.01
C THR A 498 3.19 -9.17 -19.60
N SER A 499 3.98 -8.64 -20.53
CA SER A 499 3.66 -7.50 -21.39
C SER A 499 2.36 -7.63 -22.19
N MET A 500 1.89 -8.84 -22.48
CA MET A 500 0.62 -9.12 -23.17
C MET A 500 -0.54 -9.32 -22.18
N ALA A 501 -0.24 -9.79 -20.96
CA ALA A 501 -1.23 -9.99 -19.90
C ALA A 501 -1.70 -8.64 -19.28
N ALA A 502 -0.76 -7.74 -18.98
CA ALA A 502 -1.05 -6.42 -18.42
C ALA A 502 -2.04 -5.56 -19.24
N PRO A 503 -1.89 -5.35 -20.57
CA PRO A 503 -2.80 -4.51 -21.34
C PRO A 503 -4.23 -5.05 -21.41
N GLN A 504 -4.43 -6.37 -21.28
CA GLN A 504 -5.79 -6.91 -21.19
C GLN A 504 -6.46 -6.43 -19.89
N VAL A 505 -5.76 -6.51 -18.76
CA VAL A 505 -6.26 -6.02 -17.47
C VAL A 505 -6.44 -4.50 -17.50
N ALA A 506 -5.52 -3.74 -18.11
CA ALA A 506 -5.68 -2.29 -18.30
C ALA A 506 -6.96 -1.95 -19.09
N GLY A 507 -7.27 -2.73 -20.12
CA GLY A 507 -8.53 -2.59 -20.84
C GLY A 507 -9.77 -2.95 -19.99
N ILE A 508 -9.70 -3.96 -19.11
CA ILE A 508 -10.78 -4.26 -18.15
C ILE A 508 -10.98 -3.08 -17.18
N CYS A 509 -9.89 -2.50 -16.66
CA CYS A 509 -9.95 -1.29 -15.83
C CYS A 509 -10.67 -0.14 -16.55
N ALA A 510 -10.45 0.02 -17.86
CA ALA A 510 -11.13 1.06 -18.64
C ALA A 510 -12.64 0.77 -18.84
N LEU A 511 -13.06 -0.50 -18.92
CA LEU A 511 -14.48 -0.85 -18.89
C LEU A 511 -15.12 -0.51 -17.53
N PHE A 512 -14.40 -0.74 -16.42
CA PHE A 512 -14.88 -0.41 -15.07
C PHE A 512 -14.91 1.09 -14.83
N MET A 513 -13.90 1.85 -15.26
CA MET A 513 -13.91 3.32 -15.16
C MET A 513 -14.98 3.96 -16.05
N GLN A 514 -15.40 3.32 -17.15
CA GLN A 514 -16.63 3.72 -17.87
C GLN A 514 -17.86 3.53 -16.97
N TRP A 515 -18.12 2.31 -16.51
CA TRP A 515 -19.30 1.99 -15.69
C TRP A 515 -19.37 2.82 -14.39
N GLY A 516 -18.26 2.94 -13.69
CA GLY A 516 -18.16 3.69 -12.45
C GLY A 516 -18.20 5.19 -12.67
N MET A 517 -17.19 5.74 -13.36
CA MET A 517 -16.90 7.18 -13.35
C MET A 517 -17.59 7.96 -14.47
N ILE A 518 -17.75 7.36 -15.67
CA ILE A 518 -18.44 8.01 -16.80
C ILE A 518 -19.96 7.89 -16.64
N GLU A 519 -20.45 6.68 -16.38
CA GLU A 519 -21.88 6.37 -16.21
C GLU A 519 -22.39 6.66 -14.78
N ARG A 520 -21.47 7.01 -13.86
CA ARG A 520 -21.73 7.51 -12.49
C ARG A 520 -22.39 6.50 -11.54
N ASN A 521 -22.29 5.21 -11.81
CA ASN A 521 -22.66 4.16 -10.86
C ASN A 521 -21.73 4.15 -9.64
N ASP A 522 -20.43 4.41 -9.86
CA ASP A 522 -19.39 4.48 -8.83
C ASP A 522 -18.28 5.49 -9.21
N PRO A 523 -18.41 6.77 -8.79
CA PRO A 523 -17.42 7.81 -9.10
C PRO A 523 -15.99 7.56 -8.56
N PHE A 524 -15.82 6.60 -7.65
CA PHE A 524 -14.56 6.34 -6.94
C PHE A 524 -13.88 5.03 -7.37
N LEU A 525 -14.39 4.40 -8.44
CA LEU A 525 -13.90 3.13 -8.97
C LEU A 525 -12.54 3.27 -9.70
N TYR A 526 -11.47 3.44 -8.91
CA TYR A 526 -10.07 3.46 -9.33
C TYR A 526 -9.17 2.94 -8.19
N GLY A 527 -7.84 2.94 -8.37
CA GLY A 527 -6.87 2.61 -7.31
C GLY A 527 -7.11 1.26 -6.62
N GLU A 528 -6.99 1.23 -5.29
CA GLU A 528 -7.24 0.02 -4.48
C GLU A 528 -8.70 -0.44 -4.55
N ARG A 529 -9.69 0.46 -4.69
CA ARG A 529 -11.11 0.12 -4.83
C ARG A 529 -11.38 -0.65 -6.11
N LEU A 530 -10.90 -0.18 -7.27
CA LEU A 530 -11.02 -0.94 -8.52
C LEU A 530 -10.24 -2.25 -8.47
N LYS A 531 -9.03 -2.24 -7.88
CA LYS A 531 -8.24 -3.46 -7.67
C LYS A 531 -9.04 -4.48 -6.85
N TYR A 532 -9.67 -4.09 -5.74
CA TYR A 532 -10.44 -4.98 -4.88
C TYR A 532 -11.44 -5.83 -5.67
N TYR A 533 -12.26 -5.21 -6.54
CA TYR A 533 -13.23 -5.93 -7.37
C TYR A 533 -12.57 -6.90 -8.36
N LEU A 534 -11.47 -6.49 -9.03
CA LEU A 534 -10.68 -7.37 -9.90
C LEU A 534 -10.12 -8.59 -9.17
N LEU A 535 -9.62 -8.40 -7.94
CA LEU A 535 -9.08 -9.48 -7.13
C LEU A 535 -10.19 -10.39 -6.62
N ARG A 536 -11.26 -9.84 -6.04
CA ARG A 536 -12.37 -10.62 -5.50
C ARG A 536 -13.01 -11.51 -6.56
N GLY A 537 -13.30 -10.95 -7.75
CA GLY A 537 -13.89 -11.65 -8.88
C GLY A 537 -12.95 -12.62 -9.63
N ALA A 538 -11.64 -12.61 -9.34
CA ALA A 538 -10.68 -13.51 -9.97
C ALA A 538 -11.02 -15.00 -9.73
N LYS A 539 -10.90 -15.82 -10.78
CA LYS A 539 -11.18 -17.26 -10.74
C LYS A 539 -10.06 -18.03 -10.03
N ARG A 540 -10.45 -18.84 -9.04
CA ARG A 540 -9.58 -19.68 -8.19
C ARG A 540 -9.82 -21.18 -8.43
N ASN A 541 -9.94 -21.58 -9.69
CA ASN A 541 -10.44 -22.91 -10.09
C ASN A 541 -9.45 -24.08 -9.97
N ARG A 542 -8.40 -23.98 -9.13
CA ARG A 542 -7.39 -25.04 -8.95
C ARG A 542 -7.43 -25.62 -7.54
N GLN A 543 -7.90 -26.86 -7.43
CA GLN A 543 -8.10 -27.58 -6.17
C GLN A 543 -6.81 -27.82 -5.34
N LEU A 544 -5.64 -27.78 -5.98
CA LEU A 544 -4.33 -27.97 -5.33
C LEU A 544 -3.52 -26.67 -5.23
N THR A 545 -4.19 -25.51 -5.24
CA THR A 545 -3.55 -24.20 -5.14
C THR A 545 -4.28 -23.38 -4.08
N VAL A 546 -3.61 -23.12 -2.96
CA VAL A 546 -4.06 -22.11 -1.99
C VAL A 546 -3.91 -20.73 -2.63
N TYR A 547 -4.91 -19.88 -2.47
CA TYR A 547 -4.87 -18.48 -2.87
C TYR A 547 -5.01 -17.61 -1.61
N PRO A 548 -4.57 -16.34 -1.64
CA PRO A 548 -3.72 -15.78 -2.68
C PRO A 548 -2.28 -16.30 -2.52
N ASN A 549 -1.45 -16.27 -3.58
CA ASN A 549 -0.05 -16.71 -3.49
C ASN A 549 0.89 -15.93 -4.41
N VAL A 550 2.19 -15.99 -4.13
CA VAL A 550 3.23 -15.22 -4.84
C VAL A 550 3.45 -15.60 -6.33
N THR A 551 2.70 -16.57 -6.86
CA THR A 551 2.80 -17.03 -8.27
C THR A 551 1.54 -16.69 -9.08
N TRP A 552 0.35 -16.92 -8.51
CA TRP A 552 -0.94 -16.66 -9.16
C TRP A 552 -1.63 -15.38 -8.69
N GLY A 553 -1.08 -14.71 -7.68
CA GLY A 553 -1.79 -13.68 -6.93
C GLY A 553 -3.08 -14.23 -6.35
N TYR A 554 -4.16 -13.46 -6.53
CA TYR A 554 -5.50 -13.77 -6.09
C TYR A 554 -6.28 -14.68 -7.06
N GLY A 555 -5.76 -14.96 -8.26
CA GLY A 555 -6.41 -15.83 -9.25
C GLY A 555 -6.19 -15.40 -10.71
N THR A 556 -6.87 -16.07 -11.64
CA THR A 556 -6.96 -15.62 -13.04
C THR A 556 -8.05 -14.58 -13.19
N VAL A 557 -7.78 -13.45 -13.86
CA VAL A 557 -8.74 -12.34 -13.99
C VAL A 557 -10.05 -12.77 -14.67
N CYS A 558 -11.18 -12.22 -14.21
CA CYS A 558 -12.50 -12.43 -14.82
C CYS A 558 -13.34 -11.15 -14.72
N ALA A 559 -13.54 -10.47 -15.85
CA ALA A 559 -14.22 -9.19 -15.90
C ALA A 559 -15.70 -9.29 -15.47
N ASP A 560 -16.45 -10.26 -16.01
CA ASP A 560 -17.86 -10.51 -15.67
C ASP A 560 -18.10 -10.75 -14.17
N ASN A 561 -17.41 -11.72 -13.55
CA ASN A 561 -17.45 -11.94 -12.09
C ASN A 561 -17.23 -10.64 -11.29
N SER A 562 -16.24 -9.84 -11.71
CA SER A 562 -15.84 -8.62 -11.01
C SER A 562 -16.86 -7.48 -11.20
N LEU A 563 -17.57 -7.45 -12.33
CA LEU A 563 -18.66 -6.51 -12.60
C LEU A 563 -19.99 -6.94 -11.96
N GLN A 564 -20.26 -8.23 -11.84
CA GLN A 564 -21.45 -8.73 -11.12
C GLN A 564 -21.40 -8.32 -9.65
N LEU A 565 -20.22 -8.41 -9.01
CA LEU A 565 -19.98 -7.87 -7.67
C LEU A 565 -20.33 -6.37 -7.57
N LEU A 566 -19.92 -5.56 -8.55
CA LEU A 566 -20.24 -4.12 -8.61
C LEU A 566 -21.74 -3.84 -8.84
N ILE A 567 -22.44 -4.69 -9.61
CA ILE A 567 -23.85 -4.47 -10.00
C ILE A 567 -24.82 -4.97 -8.93
N ASP A 568 -24.55 -6.10 -8.27
CA ASP A 568 -25.38 -6.58 -7.15
C ASP A 568 -25.35 -5.58 -5.97
N GLU A 569 -24.27 -4.80 -5.86
CA GLU A 569 -24.09 -3.74 -4.87
C GLU A 569 -24.78 -2.40 -5.26
N SER A 570 -25.23 -2.20 -6.51
CA SER A 570 -25.65 -0.89 -7.01
C SER A 570 -27.14 -0.54 -6.83
N PHE A 571 -28.00 -1.49 -6.43
CA PHE A 571 -29.46 -1.38 -6.59
C PHE A 571 -30.23 -0.51 -5.55
N SER A 572 -29.54 0.08 -4.56
CA SER A 572 -30.17 0.61 -3.33
C SER A 572 -30.27 2.15 -3.21
N ARG A 573 -30.34 2.93 -4.31
CA ARG A 573 -30.29 4.42 -4.25
C ARG A 573 -31.38 5.17 -5.04
N ASN A 574 -32.35 5.80 -4.35
CA ASN A 574 -33.31 6.84 -4.84
C ASN A 574 -34.14 7.40 -3.65
N LEU A 575 -34.70 8.63 -3.59
CA LEU A 575 -34.32 9.97 -4.09
C LEU A 575 -35.19 11.08 -3.39
N ASN A 576 -34.94 12.38 -3.67
CA ASN A 576 -35.66 13.62 -3.24
C ASN A 576 -35.37 14.16 -1.81
N ASN A 577 -35.38 15.46 -1.40
CA ASN A 577 -35.29 16.85 -1.96
C ASN A 577 -35.22 17.85 -0.73
N GLU A 578 -35.07 19.20 -0.72
CA GLU A 578 -34.93 20.36 -1.66
C GLU A 578 -34.43 21.66 -0.91
N TYR A 579 -34.22 22.78 -1.64
CA TYR A 579 -34.16 24.23 -1.24
C TYR A 579 -33.06 24.89 -0.34
N ARG A 580 -32.40 25.89 -0.96
CA ARG A 580 -32.03 27.29 -0.52
C ARG A 580 -31.45 27.59 0.89
N GLY A 581 -30.16 27.94 0.92
CA GLY A 581 -29.62 29.26 0.51
C GLY A 581 -29.41 30.39 1.56
N PHE A 582 -28.21 30.52 2.16
CA PHE A 582 -27.60 31.79 2.70
C PHE A 582 -26.08 31.62 2.94
N ARG A 583 -25.25 32.69 2.90
CA ARG A 583 -23.80 32.65 3.23
C ARG A 583 -23.53 33.05 4.70
N MET A 584 -22.56 32.40 5.35
CA MET A 584 -22.11 32.66 6.73
C MET A 584 -20.57 32.61 6.85
N ASN A 585 -20.02 33.14 7.96
CA ASN A 585 -18.58 33.11 8.26
C ASN A 585 -18.15 31.71 8.74
N CYS A 586 -17.15 31.11 8.08
CA CYS A 586 -16.81 29.71 8.32
C CYS A 586 -16.13 29.45 9.68
N GLY A 587 -15.37 30.42 10.21
CA GLY A 587 -14.71 30.29 11.51
C GLY A 587 -15.69 30.11 12.67
N ASP A 588 -16.79 30.86 12.65
CA ASP A 588 -17.87 30.75 13.64
C ASP A 588 -18.58 29.40 13.55
N LEU A 589 -18.77 28.87 12.34
CA LEU A 589 -19.36 27.55 12.11
C LEU A 589 -18.43 26.42 12.58
N TYR A 590 -17.11 26.56 12.42
CA TYR A 590 -16.13 25.53 12.81
C TYR A 590 -16.16 25.20 14.32
N VAL A 591 -16.60 26.16 15.15
CA VAL A 591 -16.72 25.99 16.61
C VAL A 591 -18.15 25.71 17.10
N ASP A 592 -19.19 25.97 16.30
CA ASP A 592 -20.59 25.74 16.70
C ASP A 592 -20.92 24.24 16.83
N SER A 593 -21.43 23.85 18.00
CA SER A 593 -21.96 22.51 18.31
C SER A 593 -23.13 22.01 17.43
N ASN A 594 -23.79 22.89 16.66
CA ASN A 594 -24.80 22.51 15.67
C ASN A 594 -24.17 22.05 14.34
N TYR A 595 -22.91 22.43 14.11
CA TYR A 595 -22.12 22.04 12.96
C TYR A 595 -21.12 20.94 13.34
N THR A 596 -20.55 20.33 12.32
CA THR A 596 -19.61 19.22 12.43
C THR A 596 -18.50 19.43 11.42
N ASN A 597 -17.27 19.20 11.85
CA ASN A 597 -16.09 19.31 11.00
C ASN A 597 -15.73 17.93 10.43
N TYR A 598 -15.41 17.89 9.15
CA TYR A 598 -14.88 16.73 8.45
C TYR A 598 -13.55 17.10 7.78
N VAL A 599 -12.61 16.16 7.79
CA VAL A 599 -11.56 16.13 6.77
C VAL A 599 -12.19 15.53 5.52
N VAL A 600 -11.92 16.12 4.36
CA VAL A 600 -12.30 15.55 3.07
C VAL A 600 -11.09 15.47 2.16
N GLU A 601 -10.97 14.36 1.44
CA GLU A 601 -10.11 14.27 0.26
C GLU A 601 -10.87 14.90 -0.90
N TYR A 602 -10.22 15.72 -1.72
CA TYR A 602 -10.89 16.50 -2.77
C TYR A 602 -10.10 16.57 -4.08
N ASN A 603 -10.81 16.90 -5.16
CA ASN A 603 -10.24 17.14 -6.48
C ASN A 603 -11.02 18.27 -7.18
N GLY A 604 -10.30 19.27 -7.71
CA GLY A 604 -10.88 20.48 -8.30
C GLY A 604 -11.13 21.61 -7.30
N ASP A 605 -11.92 22.62 -7.68
CA ASP A 605 -12.18 23.81 -6.87
C ASP A 605 -13.28 23.56 -5.82
N ILE A 606 -12.92 22.89 -4.74
CA ILE A 606 -13.84 22.63 -3.61
C ILE A 606 -14.34 23.91 -2.94
N LEU A 607 -13.58 25.01 -2.95
CA LEU A 607 -14.03 26.28 -2.36
C LEU A 607 -15.10 26.95 -3.24
N GLY A 608 -14.90 27.01 -4.55
CA GLY A 608 -15.89 27.49 -5.51
C GLY A 608 -17.18 26.64 -5.55
N ALA A 609 -17.07 25.33 -5.27
CA ALA A 609 -18.23 24.47 -5.06
C ALA A 609 -18.99 24.82 -3.77
N LEU A 610 -18.28 24.96 -2.64
CA LEU A 610 -18.86 25.34 -1.34
C LEU A 610 -19.43 26.77 -1.32
N GLU A 611 -18.94 27.69 -2.17
CA GLU A 611 -19.44 29.07 -2.28
C GLU A 611 -20.95 29.18 -2.55
N ASN A 612 -21.58 28.12 -3.06
CA ASN A 612 -23.00 28.05 -3.39
C ASN A 612 -23.85 27.27 -2.36
N ILE A 613 -23.24 26.75 -1.29
CA ILE A 613 -23.89 25.89 -0.31
C ILE A 613 -24.26 26.66 0.97
N ASP A 614 -25.48 26.42 1.46
CA ASP A 614 -26.10 27.13 2.59
C ASP A 614 -25.81 26.57 3.98
N PHE A 615 -25.27 25.36 4.01
CA PHE A 615 -25.17 24.55 5.21
C PHE A 615 -23.76 24.00 5.44
N ALA A 616 -22.82 24.39 4.61
CA ALA A 616 -21.44 23.94 4.70
C ALA A 616 -20.48 25.01 4.17
N CYS A 617 -19.25 24.96 4.65
CA CYS A 617 -18.15 25.82 4.25
C CYS A 617 -16.83 25.08 4.50
N GLY A 618 -15.70 25.58 4.03
CA GLY A 618 -14.42 24.92 4.30
C GLY A 618 -13.19 25.76 4.00
N PHE A 619 -12.03 25.19 4.28
CA PHE A 619 -10.71 25.74 3.99
C PHE A 619 -9.74 24.63 3.59
N ILE A 620 -8.69 24.98 2.84
CA ILE A 620 -7.73 24.02 2.28
C ILE A 620 -6.70 23.61 3.34
N LEU A 621 -6.48 22.30 3.48
CA LEU A 621 -5.40 21.74 4.30
C LEU A 621 -4.11 21.63 3.48
N ASP A 622 -4.19 21.04 2.29
CA ASP A 622 -3.14 20.93 1.28
C ASP A 622 -3.75 20.68 -0.11
N ASP A 623 -2.93 20.35 -1.10
CA ASP A 623 -3.36 20.16 -2.49
C ASP A 623 -4.39 19.02 -2.70
N ASN A 624 -4.53 18.09 -1.75
CA ASN A 624 -5.44 16.93 -1.82
C ASN A 624 -6.52 16.92 -0.71
N PHE A 625 -6.27 17.58 0.41
CA PHE A 625 -7.15 17.56 1.58
C PHE A 625 -7.71 18.94 1.94
N ALA A 626 -8.99 18.97 2.31
CA ALA A 626 -9.67 20.15 2.83
C ALA A 626 -10.38 19.83 4.15
N ILE A 627 -10.67 20.87 4.92
CA ILE A 627 -11.51 20.81 6.11
C ILE A 627 -12.85 21.42 5.74
N VAL A 628 -13.93 20.65 5.86
CA VAL A 628 -15.29 21.09 5.55
C VAL A 628 -16.16 20.99 6.79
N THR A 629 -16.70 22.13 7.21
CA THR A 629 -17.69 22.25 8.27
C THR A 629 -19.08 22.14 7.66
N VAL A 630 -19.93 21.30 8.24
CA VAL A 630 -21.25 20.90 7.73
C VAL A 630 -22.28 20.98 8.84
N GLN A 631 -23.47 21.51 8.56
CA GLN A 631 -24.59 21.48 9.50
C GLN A 631 -24.98 20.02 9.78
N THR A 632 -25.01 19.63 11.05
CA THR A 632 -25.18 18.23 11.46
C THR A 632 -26.46 17.62 10.90
N GLY A 633 -26.35 16.45 10.26
CA GLY A 633 -27.44 15.74 9.58
C GLY A 633 -27.57 16.05 8.08
N LYS A 634 -26.71 16.90 7.49
CA LYS A 634 -26.68 17.22 6.05
C LYS A 634 -25.47 16.63 5.30
N GLU A 635 -24.74 15.70 5.89
CA GLU A 635 -23.54 15.04 5.31
C GLU A 635 -23.88 14.34 3.97
N ARG A 636 -25.01 13.63 3.93
CA ARG A 636 -25.54 12.99 2.72
C ARG A 636 -26.01 14.00 1.66
N ARG A 637 -26.31 15.25 2.04
CA ARG A 637 -26.60 16.35 1.10
C ARG A 637 -25.30 16.94 0.54
N LEU A 638 -24.28 17.11 1.38
CA LEU A 638 -22.94 17.57 0.98
C LEU A 638 -22.34 16.68 -0.12
N LEU A 639 -22.26 15.36 0.12
CA LEU A 639 -21.71 14.37 -0.81
C LEU A 639 -22.47 14.22 -2.14
N LYS A 640 -23.62 14.91 -2.28
CA LYS A 640 -24.44 14.95 -3.50
C LYS A 640 -24.35 16.30 -4.22
N GLU A 641 -24.15 17.38 -3.48
CA GLU A 641 -24.13 18.76 -4.01
C GLU A 641 -22.71 19.26 -4.30
N VAL A 642 -21.69 18.80 -3.55
CA VAL A 642 -20.26 18.96 -3.87
C VAL A 642 -19.77 17.70 -4.59
N LYS A 643 -19.28 17.85 -5.82
CA LYS A 643 -18.74 16.73 -6.64
C LYS A 643 -17.22 16.62 -6.53
N GLU A 644 -16.62 17.65 -5.97
CA GLU A 644 -15.21 17.87 -5.75
C GLU A 644 -14.72 17.08 -4.52
N ILE A 645 -15.62 16.65 -3.64
CA ILE A 645 -15.29 15.73 -2.53
C ILE A 645 -15.14 14.32 -3.07
N VAL A 646 -13.94 13.76 -2.86
CA VAL A 646 -13.56 12.38 -3.20
C VAL A 646 -13.90 11.43 -2.04
N TYR A 647 -13.56 11.79 -0.81
CA TYR A 647 -13.84 11.00 0.39
C TYR A 647 -14.10 11.92 1.58
N LEU A 648 -14.93 11.47 2.52
CA LEU A 648 -15.27 12.20 3.76
C LEU A 648 -14.92 11.32 4.96
N VAL A 649 -13.95 11.78 5.76
CA VAL A 649 -13.31 10.96 6.80
C VAL A 649 -14.25 10.78 8.01
N PRO A 650 -14.49 9.55 8.49
CA PRO A 650 -15.26 9.32 9.71
C PRO A 650 -14.69 10.02 10.95
N LYS A 651 -15.56 10.40 11.89
CA LYS A 651 -15.11 10.97 13.18
C LYS A 651 -14.39 9.91 14.02
N MET A 652 -13.14 10.19 14.40
CA MET A 652 -12.36 9.37 15.33
C MET A 652 -12.07 10.17 16.61
N PRO A 653 -12.41 9.66 17.81
CA PRO A 653 -12.10 10.31 19.07
C PRO A 653 -10.67 9.96 19.50
N TYR A 654 -9.87 11.00 19.76
CA TYR A 654 -8.50 10.88 20.26
C TYR A 654 -8.45 11.16 21.76
N THR A 655 -7.62 10.40 22.47
CA THR A 655 -7.40 10.51 23.91
C THR A 655 -5.91 10.63 24.22
N LEU A 656 -5.56 11.30 25.31
CA LEU A 656 -4.17 11.41 25.78
C LEU A 656 -3.63 10.06 26.23
N ASN A 657 -2.45 9.69 25.75
CA ASN A 657 -1.72 8.45 26.04
C ASN A 657 -1.05 8.45 27.44
N SER A 658 -1.72 9.04 28.44
CA SER A 658 -1.23 9.18 29.82
C SER A 658 -1.72 8.07 30.77
N THR A 659 -0.82 7.67 31.67
CA THR A 659 -1.09 6.92 32.91
C THR A 659 -0.26 7.55 34.05
N PRO A 660 -0.72 7.50 35.31
CA PRO A 660 0.07 8.01 36.44
C PRO A 660 1.29 7.12 36.75
N ILE A 661 2.26 7.66 37.53
CA ILE A 661 3.46 6.98 38.12
C ILE A 661 4.79 7.03 37.27
N GLU A 662 5.35 8.25 37.08
CA GLU A 662 6.81 8.58 36.93
C GLU A 662 7.61 8.16 35.60
N ALA A 663 8.76 8.80 35.14
CA ALA A 663 9.76 8.18 34.16
C ALA A 663 10.26 8.71 32.77
N ALA A 664 11.29 9.58 32.70
CA ALA A 664 12.57 9.22 32.01
C ALA A 664 13.87 9.86 32.61
N GLN A 665 15.06 9.42 32.13
CA GLN A 665 16.40 10.02 32.37
C GLN A 665 17.16 10.14 31.03
N ILE A 666 17.74 11.30 30.70
CA ILE A 666 18.40 11.57 29.38
C ILE A 666 19.83 12.14 29.53
N ASP A 667 20.21 12.50 30.75
CA ASP A 667 21.03 13.68 31.07
C ASP A 667 22.49 13.66 30.54
N LYS A 668 23.00 12.50 30.14
CA LYS A 668 24.41 12.25 29.78
C LYS A 668 24.96 13.07 28.60
N PHE A 669 24.11 13.61 27.73
CA PHE A 669 24.53 14.35 26.53
C PHE A 669 24.57 15.88 26.73
N ASN A 670 23.80 16.39 27.70
CA ASN A 670 23.59 17.83 27.91
C ASN A 670 24.82 18.56 28.47
N ASP A 671 25.80 17.83 29.02
CA ASP A 671 26.97 18.39 29.73
C ASP A 671 28.31 17.78 29.23
N ASN A 672 28.33 17.22 28.01
CA ASN A 672 29.52 16.58 27.42
C ASN A 672 30.45 17.59 26.73
N LYS A 673 31.69 17.70 27.22
CA LYS A 673 32.73 18.64 26.74
C LYS A 673 33.05 18.56 25.23
N TYR A 674 32.80 17.42 24.57
CA TYR A 674 33.17 17.18 23.17
C TYR A 674 31.98 16.94 22.23
N LEU A 675 30.77 16.77 22.76
CA LEU A 675 29.53 16.58 21.98
C LEU A 675 28.36 17.17 22.78
N ASN A 676 28.32 18.50 22.87
CA ASN A 676 27.35 19.24 23.66
C ASN A 676 26.03 19.41 22.90
N LEU A 677 25.17 18.39 22.95
CA LEU A 677 23.86 18.38 22.30
C LEU A 677 22.79 18.68 23.34
N ARG A 678 22.04 19.77 23.12
CA ARG A 678 21.02 20.30 24.02
C ARG A 678 19.73 20.74 23.31
N GLY A 679 19.61 20.52 22.00
CA GLY A 679 18.44 20.87 21.18
C GLY A 679 18.49 22.28 20.56
N LYS A 680 19.61 22.99 20.73
CA LYS A 680 19.76 24.39 20.28
C LYS A 680 19.42 24.55 18.79
N GLY A 681 18.58 25.53 18.48
CA GLY A 681 18.16 25.84 17.10
C GLY A 681 17.02 24.97 16.57
N VAL A 682 16.69 23.85 17.24
CA VAL A 682 15.56 22.97 16.90
C VAL A 682 14.28 23.50 17.56
N LEU A 683 13.16 23.33 16.86
CA LEU A 683 11.81 23.62 17.36
C LEU A 683 11.15 22.34 17.89
N ILE A 684 10.43 22.43 19.00
CA ILE A 684 9.52 21.39 19.47
C ILE A 684 8.09 21.88 19.23
N GLY A 685 7.42 21.30 18.24
CA GLY A 685 6.00 21.49 18.02
C GLY A 685 5.20 20.54 18.90
N ILE A 686 4.33 21.06 19.77
CA ILE A 686 3.54 20.28 20.74
C ILE A 686 2.06 20.42 20.40
N VAL A 687 1.35 19.30 20.20
CA VAL A 687 -0.11 19.29 20.03
C VAL A 687 -0.75 18.56 21.20
N ASP A 688 -1.22 19.31 22.19
CA ASP A 688 -1.58 18.79 23.51
C ASP A 688 -2.58 19.74 24.22
N THR A 689 -2.68 19.69 25.55
CA THR A 689 -3.59 20.50 26.38
C THR A 689 -3.18 21.98 26.55
N GLY A 690 -2.14 22.43 25.84
CA GLY A 690 -1.56 23.76 26.00
C GLY A 690 -0.31 23.77 26.89
N ILE A 691 0.01 24.93 27.46
CA ILE A 691 1.21 25.13 28.29
C ILE A 691 1.03 26.23 29.34
N ASN A 692 1.56 26.03 30.55
CA ASN A 692 1.80 27.10 31.52
C ASN A 692 2.98 27.98 31.08
N TYR A 693 2.71 28.98 30.23
CA TYR A 693 3.74 29.88 29.70
C TYR A 693 4.41 30.80 30.75
N LEU A 694 3.89 30.82 31.99
CA LEU A 694 4.45 31.59 33.12
C LEU A 694 5.49 30.79 33.92
N SER A 695 5.71 29.51 33.62
CA SER A 695 6.79 28.73 34.25
C SER A 695 8.16 29.21 33.78
N ARG A 696 9.08 29.40 34.73
CA ARG A 696 10.49 29.72 34.45
C ARG A 696 11.23 28.60 33.73
N GLU A 697 10.70 27.38 33.71
CA GLU A 697 11.24 26.28 32.89
C GLU A 697 11.15 26.57 31.38
N PHE A 698 10.25 27.45 30.93
CA PHE A 698 10.06 27.81 29.52
C PHE A 698 10.61 29.21 29.17
N MET A 699 11.50 29.76 30.00
CA MET A 699 12.09 31.09 29.82
C MET A 699 13.61 31.04 29.60
N TYR A 700 14.15 32.04 28.92
CA TYR A 700 15.59 32.33 28.77
C TYR A 700 16.18 32.94 30.06
N GLU A 701 17.49 33.23 30.07
CA GLU A 701 18.19 33.80 31.23
C GLU A 701 17.83 35.26 31.55
N ASP A 702 17.17 35.96 30.63
CA ASP A 702 16.66 37.32 30.78
C ASP A 702 15.15 37.37 31.11
N ASP A 703 14.59 36.25 31.58
CA ASP A 703 13.17 36.02 31.88
C ASP A 703 12.21 36.24 30.68
N THR A 704 12.73 36.29 29.43
CA THR A 704 11.90 36.24 28.21
C THR A 704 11.51 34.81 27.84
N THR A 705 10.40 34.62 27.11
CA THR A 705 9.89 33.28 26.77
C THR A 705 10.71 32.56 25.68
N ARG A 706 10.82 31.24 25.79
CA ARG A 706 11.30 30.32 24.75
C ARG A 706 10.16 29.71 23.91
N ILE A 707 8.93 30.16 24.15
CA ILE A 707 7.74 29.77 23.39
C ILE A 707 7.60 30.78 22.25
N PHE A 708 7.90 30.34 21.03
CA PHE A 708 7.81 31.17 19.81
C PHE A 708 6.37 31.63 19.55
N SER A 709 5.42 30.73 19.74
CA SER A 709 3.98 30.99 19.57
C SER A 709 3.13 29.97 20.34
N ILE A 710 1.96 30.39 20.80
CA ILE A 710 0.87 29.51 21.25
C ILE A 710 -0.35 29.75 20.36
N TRP A 711 -0.84 28.71 19.67
CA TRP A 711 -2.18 28.72 19.07
C TRP A 711 -3.17 28.04 20.02
N ASP A 712 -4.14 28.79 20.53
CA ASP A 712 -5.22 28.26 21.35
C ASP A 712 -6.50 28.12 20.50
N GLN A 713 -6.88 26.86 20.22
CA GLN A 713 -8.07 26.53 19.44
C GLN A 713 -9.38 26.79 20.20
N THR A 714 -9.34 27.03 21.51
CA THR A 714 -10.52 27.31 22.35
C THR A 714 -10.90 28.78 22.42
N VAL A 715 -10.01 29.69 21.99
CA VAL A 715 -10.21 31.15 22.08
C VAL A 715 -10.35 31.77 20.69
N SER A 716 -11.49 32.40 20.40
CA SER A 716 -11.76 33.10 19.12
C SER A 716 -11.90 34.62 19.31
N ILE A 717 -11.00 35.23 20.09
CA ILE A 717 -11.06 36.65 20.46
C ILE A 717 -9.99 37.49 19.74
N GLY A 718 -8.83 36.90 19.43
CA GLY A 718 -7.77 37.54 18.66
C GLY A 718 -7.68 37.00 17.23
N PRO A 719 -6.61 37.33 16.49
CA PRO A 719 -6.39 36.81 15.15
C PRO A 719 -6.08 35.31 15.17
N SER A 720 -6.71 34.57 14.26
CA SER A 720 -6.30 33.19 13.94
C SER A 720 -4.98 33.17 13.15
N PRO A 721 -4.22 32.06 13.17
CA PRO A 721 -2.98 31.93 12.41
C PRO A 721 -3.14 32.15 10.91
N GLU A 722 -2.07 32.55 10.22
CA GLU A 722 -2.11 32.78 8.78
C GLU A 722 -2.54 31.51 8.01
N GLY A 723 -3.60 31.65 7.20
CA GLY A 723 -4.20 30.55 6.44
C GLY A 723 -5.14 29.62 7.24
N LEU A 724 -5.42 29.92 8.51
CA LEU A 724 -6.39 29.20 9.34
C LEU A 724 -7.57 30.11 9.73
N ILE A 725 -8.74 29.51 10.00
CA ILE A 725 -10.02 30.25 10.16
C ILE A 725 -10.56 30.30 11.59
N PHE A 726 -9.85 29.74 12.58
CA PHE A 726 -10.34 29.65 13.97
C PHE A 726 -9.20 29.62 15.01
N GLY A 727 -9.56 29.81 16.28
CA GLY A 727 -8.61 29.95 17.39
C GLY A 727 -7.86 31.29 17.36
N THR A 728 -6.97 31.50 18.33
CA THR A 728 -6.17 32.73 18.45
C THR A 728 -4.69 32.38 18.57
N GLU A 729 -3.84 33.07 17.80
CA GLU A 729 -2.38 32.98 17.93
C GLU A 729 -1.83 34.05 18.90
N TYR A 730 -0.93 33.62 19.79
CA TYR A 730 -0.18 34.47 20.69
C TYR A 730 1.31 34.30 20.41
N THR A 731 1.94 35.32 19.83
CA THR A 731 3.37 35.32 19.50
C THR A 731 4.24 35.53 20.75
N SER A 732 5.54 35.25 20.64
CA SER A 732 6.50 35.46 21.72
C SER A 732 6.47 36.87 22.32
N GLU A 733 6.17 37.91 21.53
CA GLU A 733 6.04 39.30 21.98
C GLU A 733 4.84 39.46 22.93
N LYS A 734 3.69 38.87 22.61
CA LYS A 734 2.49 38.90 23.46
C LYS A 734 2.66 38.08 24.73
N ILE A 735 3.35 36.94 24.64
CA ILE A 735 3.71 36.13 25.80
C ILE A 735 4.68 36.91 26.71
N ASN A 736 5.66 37.61 26.14
CA ASN A 736 6.58 38.48 26.88
C ASN A 736 5.90 39.71 27.52
N GLU A 737 4.88 40.30 26.87
CA GLU A 737 4.02 41.32 27.50
C GLU A 737 3.22 40.74 28.68
N ALA A 738 2.68 39.53 28.54
CA ALA A 738 1.95 38.85 29.61
C ALA A 738 2.86 38.50 30.81
N ILE A 739 4.07 37.97 30.57
CA ILE A 739 5.07 37.72 31.63
C ILE A 739 5.37 39.02 32.39
N LYS A 740 5.64 40.13 31.67
CA LYS A 740 5.90 41.44 32.28
C LYS A 740 4.69 42.05 32.97
N ALA A 741 3.46 41.64 32.64
CA ALA A 741 2.26 41.99 33.40
C ALA A 741 2.21 41.21 34.74
N ASN A 742 2.46 39.89 34.70
CA ASN A 742 2.53 39.05 35.89
C ASN A 742 3.57 39.55 36.90
N GLU A 743 4.76 39.96 36.44
CA GLU A 743 5.81 40.57 37.29
C GLU A 743 5.37 41.86 37.98
N ARG A 744 4.49 42.63 37.34
CA ARG A 744 3.90 43.87 37.91
C ARG A 744 2.70 43.59 38.82
N ASN A 745 2.32 42.33 39.04
CA ASN A 745 1.09 41.89 39.70
C ASN A 745 -0.19 42.32 38.94
N GLU A 746 -0.07 42.56 37.63
CA GLU A 746 -1.19 42.70 36.71
C GLU A 746 -1.61 41.30 36.19
N ASN A 747 -2.82 41.16 35.66
CA ASN A 747 -3.31 39.84 35.20
C ASN A 747 -2.71 39.46 33.82
N PRO A 748 -1.78 38.48 33.71
CA PRO A 748 -1.21 38.06 32.42
C PRO A 748 -2.25 37.55 31.43
N TYR A 749 -3.29 36.87 31.93
CA TYR A 749 -4.38 36.32 31.14
C TYR A 749 -5.33 37.39 30.57
N SER A 750 -5.10 38.67 30.86
CA SER A 750 -5.74 39.77 30.12
C SER A 750 -5.05 40.10 28.79
N ILE A 751 -3.84 39.58 28.57
CA ILE A 751 -3.03 39.76 27.35
C ILE A 751 -2.96 38.43 26.56
N VAL A 752 -2.70 37.31 27.26
CA VAL A 752 -2.69 35.96 26.68
C VAL A 752 -3.64 35.06 27.50
N PRO A 753 -4.94 35.01 27.18
CA PRO A 753 -5.97 34.21 27.88
C PRO A 753 -5.90 32.70 27.56
N SER A 754 -4.73 32.16 27.22
CA SER A 754 -4.48 30.72 27.12
C SER A 754 -4.03 30.17 28.47
N PHE A 755 -4.55 29.00 28.87
CA PHE A 755 -4.16 28.28 30.09
C PHE A 755 -4.14 26.78 29.80
N ASP A 756 -3.40 26.00 30.60
CA ASP A 756 -3.40 24.53 30.53
C ASP A 756 -4.26 23.97 31.67
N GLU A 757 -5.56 23.76 31.41
CA GLU A 757 -6.53 23.32 32.41
C GLU A 757 -6.20 21.93 32.97
N ILE A 758 -5.46 21.12 32.21
CA ILE A 758 -5.23 19.69 32.48
C ILE A 758 -3.82 19.46 33.02
N GLY A 759 -2.82 20.20 32.50
CA GLY A 759 -1.41 20.12 32.87
C GLY A 759 -0.60 19.10 32.09
N HIS A 760 -1.19 18.40 31.11
CA HIS A 760 -0.49 17.34 30.37
C HIS A 760 0.55 17.94 29.40
N GLY A 761 0.15 18.90 28.57
CA GLY A 761 1.05 19.61 27.66
C GLY A 761 2.18 20.33 28.37
N THR A 762 1.89 21.00 29.51
CA THR A 762 2.92 21.55 30.41
C THR A 762 3.92 20.49 30.87
N SER A 763 3.42 19.33 31.31
CA SER A 763 4.26 18.23 31.81
C SER A 763 5.13 17.63 30.70
N MET A 764 4.60 17.49 29.48
CA MET A 764 5.34 16.99 28.32
C MET A 764 6.39 18.00 27.84
N ALA A 765 6.03 19.28 27.75
CA ALA A 765 6.93 20.36 27.36
C ALA A 765 8.17 20.43 28.26
N CYS A 766 8.00 20.22 29.58
CA CYS A 766 9.13 20.21 30.51
C CYS A 766 10.00 18.94 30.38
N ILE A 767 9.43 17.76 30.09
CA ILE A 767 10.21 16.54 29.80
C ILE A 767 11.04 16.70 28.53
N ILE A 768 10.48 17.34 27.50
CA ILE A 768 11.20 17.56 26.24
C ILE A 768 12.25 18.66 26.38
N ALA A 769 11.85 19.85 26.84
CA ALA A 769 12.67 21.06 26.72
C ALA A 769 12.70 21.95 27.97
N GLY A 770 12.27 21.48 29.15
CA GLY A 770 12.40 22.22 30.40
C GLY A 770 13.85 22.62 30.66
N ARG A 771 14.11 23.87 31.04
CA ARG A 771 15.47 24.43 31.07
C ARG A 771 16.36 23.82 32.15
N GLY A 772 15.77 23.42 33.27
CA GLY A 772 16.47 23.15 34.52
C GLY A 772 16.67 24.40 35.36
N TYR A 773 15.66 25.27 35.44
CA TYR A 773 15.67 26.40 36.39
C TYR A 773 15.54 25.88 37.83
N ASN A 774 14.62 24.93 38.05
CA ASN A 774 14.53 24.10 39.23
C ASN A 774 15.41 22.84 39.03
N PRO A 775 16.47 22.62 39.83
CA PRO A 775 17.43 21.53 39.61
C PRO A 775 16.86 20.11 39.85
N GLN A 776 15.57 19.96 40.19
CA GLN A 776 14.89 18.67 40.30
C GLN A 776 14.27 18.18 38.97
N VAL A 777 14.18 19.05 37.96
CA VAL A 777 13.60 18.79 36.63
C VAL A 777 14.54 19.35 35.56
N ARG A 778 14.69 18.66 34.42
CA ARG A 778 15.43 19.16 33.25
C ARG A 778 14.97 18.38 32.03
N GLY A 779 14.71 19.08 30.93
CA GLY A 779 14.32 18.44 29.68
C GLY A 779 15.49 17.73 29.01
N GLY A 780 15.18 16.75 28.15
CA GLY A 780 16.20 16.06 27.36
C GLY A 780 16.84 16.92 26.27
N ALA A 781 16.19 17.99 25.84
CA ALA A 781 16.65 18.97 24.87
C ALA A 781 16.42 20.42 25.40
N PRO A 782 17.10 20.82 26.49
CA PRO A 782 16.75 21.98 27.31
C PRO A 782 16.97 23.35 26.63
N ASP A 783 17.72 23.41 25.53
CA ASP A 783 18.02 24.64 24.77
C ASP A 783 17.13 24.79 23.51
N SER A 784 16.13 23.93 23.34
CA SER A 784 15.14 24.02 22.24
C SER A 784 14.17 25.19 22.43
N GLU A 785 13.50 25.60 21.36
CA GLU A 785 12.34 26.51 21.43
C GLU A 785 11.02 25.75 21.24
N LEU A 786 9.94 26.28 21.81
CA LEU A 786 8.62 25.65 21.82
C LEU A 786 7.65 26.34 20.85
N VAL A 787 6.85 25.53 20.15
CA VAL A 787 5.70 25.97 19.34
C VAL A 787 4.51 25.14 19.81
N VAL A 788 3.49 25.76 20.41
CA VAL A 788 2.44 25.02 21.13
C VAL A 788 1.08 25.20 20.47
N VAL A 789 0.38 24.09 20.25
CA VAL A 789 -1.04 24.05 19.90
C VAL A 789 -1.80 23.49 21.09
N LYS A 790 -2.67 24.31 21.69
CA LYS A 790 -3.70 23.84 22.61
C LYS A 790 -4.90 23.40 21.78
N LEU A 791 -5.20 22.10 21.80
CA LEU A 791 -6.37 21.58 21.11
C LEU A 791 -7.67 21.98 21.81
N LYS A 792 -8.74 22.21 21.03
CA LYS A 792 -10.10 22.24 21.60
C LYS A 792 -10.59 20.81 21.86
N THR A 793 -11.37 20.63 22.92
CA THR A 793 -12.06 19.36 23.17
C THR A 793 -13.15 19.12 22.12
N ALA A 794 -13.42 17.86 21.80
CA ALA A 794 -14.42 17.46 20.83
C ALA A 794 -15.83 17.99 21.15
N ASN A 795 -16.56 18.44 20.13
CA ASN A 795 -17.96 18.88 20.24
C ASN A 795 -18.93 17.66 20.32
N SER A 796 -18.39 16.44 20.47
CA SER A 796 -19.08 15.22 20.11
C SER A 796 -20.14 14.78 21.13
N ARG A 797 -21.40 14.81 20.71
CA ARG A 797 -22.48 13.95 21.24
C ARG A 797 -22.27 12.48 20.85
N LEU A 798 -21.12 11.91 21.20
CA LEU A 798 -21.08 10.48 21.48
C LEU A 798 -22.00 10.29 22.69
N ASP A 799 -22.97 9.37 22.67
CA ASP A 799 -23.83 9.10 23.85
C ASP A 799 -23.06 8.37 24.99
N ILE A 800 -21.73 8.44 24.94
CA ILE A 800 -20.79 7.96 25.94
C ILE A 800 -20.62 9.10 26.94
N ASN A 801 -20.84 8.83 28.22
CA ASN A 801 -20.64 9.85 29.25
C ASN A 801 -19.13 10.10 29.38
N ILE A 802 -18.64 11.29 29.01
CA ILE A 802 -17.21 11.63 28.94
C ILE A 802 -16.77 12.27 30.28
N GLU A 803 -15.72 11.71 30.89
CA GLU A 803 -15.07 12.24 32.11
C GLU A 803 -13.64 12.76 31.85
N ASP A 804 -12.89 12.11 30.96
CA ASP A 804 -11.57 12.56 30.48
C ASP A 804 -11.72 13.41 29.19
N PRO A 805 -10.84 14.40 28.94
CA PRO A 805 -10.90 15.23 27.73
C PRO A 805 -10.60 14.42 26.46
N VAL A 806 -11.49 14.57 25.47
CA VAL A 806 -11.43 13.92 24.14
C VAL A 806 -11.21 14.98 23.05
N TYR A 807 -10.51 14.62 21.97
CA TYR A 807 -10.14 15.51 20.86
C TYR A 807 -10.57 14.94 19.51
N GLU A 808 -10.86 15.79 18.52
CA GLU A 808 -11.22 15.35 17.16
C GLU A 808 -9.97 15.27 16.25
N GLY A 809 -9.93 14.28 15.36
CA GLY A 809 -8.81 14.11 14.42
C GLY A 809 -8.60 15.28 13.46
N THR A 810 -9.67 16.03 13.14
CA THR A 810 -9.66 17.31 12.42
C THR A 810 -8.75 18.34 13.10
N ASP A 811 -8.98 18.56 14.39
CA ASP A 811 -8.28 19.58 15.19
C ASP A 811 -6.80 19.24 15.38
N LEU A 812 -6.49 17.95 15.52
CA LEU A 812 -5.12 17.41 15.54
C LEU A 812 -4.41 17.59 14.18
N ILE A 813 -5.07 17.28 13.06
CA ILE A 813 -4.52 17.46 11.70
C ILE A 813 -4.19 18.94 11.44
N VAL A 814 -5.11 19.87 11.77
CA VAL A 814 -4.85 21.31 11.59
C VAL A 814 -3.75 21.80 12.56
N GLY A 815 -3.65 21.22 13.77
CA GLY A 815 -2.50 21.40 14.66
C GLY A 815 -1.16 21.04 14.02
N ILE A 816 -1.09 19.90 13.33
CA ILE A 816 0.10 19.47 12.59
C ILE A 816 0.40 20.42 11.42
N LYS A 817 -0.62 20.89 10.69
CA LYS A 817 -0.47 21.91 9.62
C LYS A 817 0.14 23.22 10.13
N TYR A 818 -0.34 23.72 11.26
CA TYR A 818 0.19 24.94 11.91
C TYR A 818 1.68 24.81 12.26
N LEU A 819 2.05 23.71 12.92
CA LEU A 819 3.44 23.41 13.29
C LEU A 819 4.35 23.29 12.06
N PHE A 820 3.89 22.55 11.04
CA PHE A 820 4.59 22.42 9.76
C PHE A 820 4.79 23.79 9.07
N ASN A 821 3.75 24.62 9.00
CA ASN A 821 3.83 25.97 8.44
C ASN A 821 4.89 26.83 9.15
N ILE A 822 4.94 26.82 10.49
CA ILE A 822 5.96 27.57 11.25
C ILE A 822 7.37 27.03 11.00
N ALA A 823 7.57 25.71 11.01
CA ALA A 823 8.88 25.11 10.69
C ALA A 823 9.36 25.49 9.27
N ARG A 824 8.44 25.54 8.30
CA ARG A 824 8.71 25.96 6.91
C ARG A 824 9.00 27.45 6.80
N ALA A 825 8.23 28.32 7.46
CA ALA A 825 8.40 29.78 7.43
C ALA A 825 9.71 30.22 8.09
N LEU A 826 10.09 29.59 9.20
CA LEU A 826 11.36 29.84 9.89
C LEU A 826 12.56 29.11 9.25
N ASN A 827 12.32 28.16 8.33
CA ASN A 827 13.32 27.26 7.76
C ASN A 827 14.19 26.57 8.84
N ARG A 828 13.54 26.04 9.88
CA ARG A 828 14.18 25.38 11.04
C ARG A 828 13.73 23.93 11.17
N PRO A 829 14.60 23.02 11.64
CA PRO A 829 14.20 21.66 11.95
C PRO A 829 13.22 21.64 13.13
N MET A 830 12.22 20.77 13.07
CA MET A 830 11.17 20.63 14.08
C MET A 830 10.87 19.16 14.39
N VAL A 831 10.80 18.85 15.69
CA VAL A 831 10.13 17.65 16.18
C VAL A 831 8.66 17.98 16.42
N ILE A 832 7.74 17.32 15.73
CA ILE A 832 6.29 17.40 15.96
C ILE A 832 5.91 16.27 16.91
N TYR A 833 5.49 16.63 18.11
CA TYR A 833 5.19 15.73 19.21
C TYR A 833 3.67 15.53 19.36
N ILE A 834 3.24 14.26 19.26
CA ILE A 834 1.83 13.86 19.24
C ILE A 834 1.58 12.82 20.36
N PRO A 835 1.08 13.22 21.54
CA PRO A 835 0.78 12.34 22.68
C PRO A 835 -0.65 11.74 22.65
N LEU A 836 -1.28 11.76 21.48
CA LEU A 836 -2.69 11.44 21.28
C LEU A 836 -2.82 10.13 20.49
N GLY A 837 -3.77 9.29 20.88
CA GLY A 837 -4.07 8.03 20.21
C GLY A 837 -5.56 7.73 20.13
N THR A 838 -5.96 6.92 19.13
CA THR A 838 -7.30 6.34 19.00
C THR A 838 -7.23 4.82 18.85
N ASN A 839 -8.36 4.12 19.05
CA ASN A 839 -8.53 2.70 18.75
C ASN A 839 -9.39 2.45 17.49
N LEU A 840 -9.74 3.50 16.75
CA LEU A 840 -10.55 3.40 15.54
C LEU A 840 -9.71 3.58 14.28
N GLY A 841 -10.25 3.15 13.14
CA GLY A 841 -9.53 3.15 11.88
C GLY A 841 -8.71 1.87 11.67
N PRO A 842 -7.85 1.84 10.64
CA PRO A 842 -7.39 0.59 10.05
C PRO A 842 -6.16 -0.07 10.69
N HIS A 843 -5.45 0.62 11.60
CA HIS A 843 -4.21 0.13 12.24
C HIS A 843 -3.09 -0.33 11.28
N ASP A 844 -3.12 0.14 10.03
CA ASP A 844 -2.24 -0.24 8.91
C ASP A 844 -1.49 0.97 8.29
N GLY A 845 -1.57 2.14 8.92
CA GLY A 845 -0.96 3.39 8.44
C GLY A 845 -1.64 4.08 7.27
N ASN A 846 -2.77 3.58 6.75
CA ASN A 846 -3.45 4.18 5.57
C ASN A 846 -4.57 5.19 5.94
N SER A 847 -4.80 5.45 7.24
CA SER A 847 -5.74 6.50 7.67
C SER A 847 -5.30 7.89 7.18
N VAL A 848 -6.24 8.81 6.96
CA VAL A 848 -5.91 10.15 6.40
C VAL A 848 -4.97 10.96 7.30
N ILE A 849 -5.07 10.83 8.62
CA ILE A 849 -4.10 11.45 9.55
C ILE A 849 -2.69 10.85 9.39
N GLU A 850 -2.58 9.55 9.15
CA GLU A 850 -1.30 8.87 8.98
C GLU A 850 -0.68 9.13 7.60
N ARG A 851 -1.51 9.24 6.54
CA ARG A 851 -1.10 9.74 5.21
C ARG A 851 -0.54 11.16 5.31
N TYR A 852 -1.25 12.07 5.97
CA TYR A 852 -0.81 13.46 6.16
C TYR A 852 0.48 13.56 7.00
N ILE A 853 0.58 12.79 8.08
CA ILE A 853 1.79 12.69 8.92
C ILE A 853 2.98 12.14 8.13
N ASP A 854 2.77 11.14 7.28
CA ASP A 854 3.81 10.60 6.42
C ASP A 854 4.31 11.67 5.44
N ASP A 855 3.42 12.41 4.78
CA ASP A 855 3.81 13.40 3.77
C ASP A 855 4.52 14.64 4.37
N VAL A 856 4.12 15.15 5.55
CA VAL A 856 4.93 16.18 6.25
C VAL A 856 6.27 15.60 6.73
N SER A 857 6.33 14.32 7.11
CA SER A 857 7.55 13.63 7.56
C SER A 857 8.51 13.28 6.43
N ARG A 858 8.12 13.43 5.15
CA ARG A 858 9.05 13.39 4.00
C ARG A 858 9.92 14.65 3.89
N VAL A 859 9.55 15.74 4.57
CA VAL A 859 10.24 17.03 4.45
C VAL A 859 11.49 17.09 5.34
N ARG A 860 12.58 17.64 4.81
CA ARG A 860 13.86 17.77 5.54
C ARG A 860 13.70 18.56 6.83
N GLY A 861 14.31 18.06 7.91
CA GLY A 861 14.22 18.64 9.24
C GLY A 861 12.90 18.43 9.98
N ILE A 862 11.87 17.84 9.35
CA ILE A 862 10.59 17.53 10.02
C ILE A 862 10.60 16.09 10.52
N VAL A 863 10.18 15.88 11.77
CA VAL A 863 10.10 14.57 12.42
C VAL A 863 8.84 14.49 13.28
N ALA A 864 7.85 13.70 12.90
CA ALA A 864 6.73 13.35 13.78
C ALA A 864 7.14 12.25 14.78
N VAL A 865 6.74 12.40 16.05
CA VAL A 865 6.99 11.45 17.14
C VAL A 865 5.72 11.20 17.94
N THR A 866 5.44 9.92 18.23
CA THR A 866 4.32 9.49 19.09
C THR A 866 4.65 8.22 19.85
N SER A 867 3.67 7.67 20.56
CA SER A 867 3.75 6.42 21.31
C SER A 867 2.73 5.41 20.80
N THR A 868 2.92 4.11 21.08
CA THR A 868 1.99 3.05 20.69
C THR A 868 0.69 3.01 21.50
N GLY A 869 0.59 3.76 22.61
CA GLY A 869 -0.60 3.85 23.45
C GLY A 869 -0.55 3.01 24.74
N ASN A 870 -1.61 3.06 25.54
CA ASN A 870 -1.73 2.39 26.84
C ASN A 870 -2.72 1.20 26.83
N GLU A 871 -2.91 0.57 25.68
CA GLU A 871 -3.96 -0.43 25.44
C GLU A 871 -3.46 -1.89 25.52
N GLY A 872 -2.20 -2.13 25.91
CA GLY A 872 -1.54 -3.44 25.89
C GLY A 872 -2.04 -4.50 26.88
N GLU A 873 -2.99 -4.13 27.75
CA GLU A 873 -3.70 -5.02 28.70
C GLU A 873 -5.16 -4.56 28.95
N SER A 874 -5.69 -3.62 28.17
CA SER A 874 -6.97 -2.95 28.48
C SER A 874 -8.22 -3.78 28.13
N GLY A 875 -8.04 -4.86 27.36
CA GLY A 875 -9.11 -5.70 26.83
C GLY A 875 -9.91 -5.08 25.68
N THR A 876 -9.39 -4.02 25.05
CA THR A 876 -10.08 -3.29 23.97
C THR A 876 -9.84 -3.87 22.58
N HIS A 877 -8.80 -4.69 22.39
CA HIS A 877 -8.52 -5.38 21.12
C HIS A 877 -8.70 -6.90 21.26
N ALA A 878 -9.35 -7.50 20.27
CA ALA A 878 -9.43 -8.93 20.05
C ALA A 878 -9.08 -9.25 18.59
N ALA A 879 -8.53 -10.42 18.33
CA ALA A 879 -8.20 -10.87 16.99
C ALA A 879 -8.48 -12.38 16.89
N GLY A 880 -8.77 -12.85 15.68
CA GLY A 880 -9.05 -14.25 15.43
C GLY A 880 -8.87 -14.60 13.96
N GLU A 881 -9.07 -15.88 13.68
CA GLU A 881 -8.97 -16.50 12.37
C GLU A 881 -10.24 -17.33 12.14
N ILE A 882 -10.63 -17.50 10.89
CA ILE A 882 -11.78 -18.33 10.46
C ILE A 882 -11.22 -19.32 9.45
N ASP A 883 -11.35 -20.62 9.72
CA ASP A 883 -10.65 -21.67 8.97
C ASP A 883 -11.19 -21.86 7.55
N GLU A 884 -12.52 -21.88 7.37
CA GLU A 884 -13.14 -22.01 6.03
C GLU A 884 -14.43 -21.20 5.82
N THR A 885 -14.91 -21.16 4.58
CA THR A 885 -16.12 -20.40 4.20
C THR A 885 -17.38 -21.10 4.71
N GLY A 886 -18.14 -20.43 5.57
CA GLY A 886 -19.30 -20.98 6.28
C GLY A 886 -19.09 -21.11 7.79
N ASP A 887 -17.85 -21.15 8.25
CA ASP A 887 -17.51 -21.16 9.68
C ASP A 887 -17.69 -19.78 10.33
N PHE A 888 -17.62 -19.74 11.66
CA PHE A 888 -17.70 -18.50 12.42
C PHE A 888 -16.85 -18.52 13.70
N HIS A 889 -16.24 -17.38 14.00
CA HIS A 889 -15.55 -17.15 15.28
C HIS A 889 -16.47 -16.42 16.26
N ILE A 890 -16.45 -16.79 17.55
CA ILE A 890 -17.23 -16.09 18.59
C ILE A 890 -16.35 -15.04 19.30
N LEU A 891 -16.72 -13.77 19.14
CA LEU A 891 -16.16 -12.63 19.85
C LEU A 891 -17.07 -12.29 21.05
N GLU A 892 -16.58 -12.50 22.27
CA GLU A 892 -17.36 -12.25 23.49
C GLU A 892 -17.02 -10.90 24.12
N LEU A 893 -18.03 -10.06 24.28
CA LEU A 893 -17.97 -8.73 24.87
C LEU A 893 -18.66 -8.74 26.25
N LYS A 894 -17.90 -8.51 27.31
CA LYS A 894 -18.45 -8.19 28.62
C LYS A 894 -18.85 -6.72 28.66
N VAL A 895 -20.07 -6.45 29.11
CA VAL A 895 -20.62 -5.11 29.31
C VAL A 895 -20.98 -4.89 30.77
N SER A 896 -20.57 -3.75 31.33
CA SER A 896 -20.86 -3.36 32.72
C SER A 896 -22.12 -2.48 32.82
N PRO A 897 -22.83 -2.48 33.96
CA PRO A 897 -24.10 -1.76 34.13
C PRO A 897 -24.02 -0.24 33.92
N GLU A 898 -22.85 0.37 33.94
CA GLU A 898 -22.64 1.79 33.66
C GLU A 898 -22.56 2.10 32.15
N GLN A 899 -22.21 1.13 31.31
CA GLN A 899 -22.08 1.32 29.86
C GLN A 899 -23.47 1.31 29.21
N LYS A 900 -23.95 2.48 28.76
CA LYS A 900 -25.26 2.62 28.08
C LYS A 900 -25.18 2.78 26.57
N ASN A 901 -24.05 3.24 26.04
CA ASN A 901 -23.82 3.36 24.62
C ASN A 901 -22.37 2.95 24.34
N LEU A 902 -22.13 2.28 23.22
CA LEU A 902 -20.83 1.72 22.86
C LEU A 902 -20.68 1.73 21.33
N MET A 903 -19.44 1.84 20.85
CA MET A 903 -19.10 1.63 19.45
C MET A 903 -17.83 0.78 19.36
N PHE A 904 -17.77 -0.10 18.36
CA PHE A 904 -16.57 -0.85 18.02
C PHE A 904 -16.50 -1.15 16.52
N GLU A 905 -15.30 -1.46 16.04
CA GLU A 905 -15.01 -1.76 14.64
C GLU A 905 -14.43 -3.17 14.51
N VAL A 906 -14.83 -3.92 13.47
CA VAL A 906 -14.26 -5.22 13.11
C VAL A 906 -13.71 -5.12 11.69
N TRP A 907 -12.42 -5.41 11.53
CA TRP A 907 -11.69 -5.33 10.27
C TRP A 907 -11.29 -6.73 9.79
N ALA A 908 -11.57 -7.07 8.53
CA ALA A 908 -11.08 -8.29 7.88
C ALA A 908 -10.27 -7.93 6.62
N THR A 909 -9.20 -8.68 6.39
CA THR A 909 -8.22 -8.38 5.34
C THR A 909 -8.71 -8.85 3.97
N LYS A 910 -8.61 -7.99 2.94
CA LYS A 910 -8.95 -8.37 1.56
C LYS A 910 -8.22 -9.65 1.13
N PRO A 911 -8.91 -10.62 0.49
CA PRO A 911 -10.17 -10.47 -0.25
C PRO A 911 -11.40 -10.96 0.54
N ASP A 912 -11.25 -11.18 1.84
CA ASP A 912 -12.24 -11.89 2.65
C ASP A 912 -13.57 -11.12 2.72
N LYS A 913 -14.63 -11.85 3.09
CA LYS A 913 -15.94 -11.31 3.43
C LYS A 913 -16.45 -11.95 4.71
N ILE A 914 -16.86 -11.12 5.66
CA ILE A 914 -17.43 -11.52 6.95
C ILE A 914 -18.79 -10.86 7.20
N SER A 915 -19.77 -11.66 7.63
CA SER A 915 -21.06 -11.19 8.15
C SER A 915 -21.09 -11.27 9.68
N LEU A 916 -21.92 -10.45 10.31
CA LEU A 916 -22.09 -10.41 11.76
C LEU A 916 -23.37 -11.14 12.21
N GLY A 917 -23.26 -12.09 13.12
CA GLY A 917 -24.37 -12.56 13.96
C GLY A 917 -24.25 -12.00 15.39
N ILE A 918 -25.36 -11.87 16.12
CA ILE A 918 -25.39 -11.28 17.47
C ILE A 918 -26.26 -12.11 18.41
N VAL A 919 -25.77 -12.38 19.62
CA VAL A 919 -26.52 -13.00 20.73
C VAL A 919 -26.52 -12.05 21.92
N SER A 920 -27.71 -11.77 22.47
CA SER A 920 -27.89 -10.92 23.64
C SER A 920 -27.64 -11.66 24.97
N PRO A 921 -27.41 -10.95 26.10
CA PRO A 921 -27.30 -11.53 27.43
C PRO A 921 -28.51 -12.38 27.86
N SER A 922 -29.72 -12.10 27.37
CA SER A 922 -30.91 -12.93 27.60
C SER A 922 -31.08 -14.09 26.62
N GLY A 923 -30.18 -14.24 25.63
CA GLY A 923 -30.25 -15.25 24.59
C GLY A 923 -31.17 -14.91 23.41
N GLU A 924 -31.43 -13.63 23.14
CA GLU A 924 -32.06 -13.20 21.89
C GLU A 924 -31.03 -13.27 20.75
N VAL A 925 -31.33 -13.98 19.66
CA VAL A 925 -30.36 -14.30 18.59
C VAL A 925 -30.75 -13.65 17.27
N ILE A 926 -29.81 -12.90 16.70
CA ILE A 926 -29.78 -12.49 15.30
C ILE A 926 -28.76 -13.38 14.61
N GLU A 927 -29.21 -14.44 13.93
CA GLU A 927 -28.32 -15.49 13.40
C GLU A 927 -27.27 -14.95 12.42
N LYS A 928 -27.68 -14.04 11.51
CA LYS A 928 -26.81 -13.41 10.52
C LYS A 928 -27.40 -12.11 9.99
N ILE A 929 -26.60 -11.05 10.01
CA ILE A 929 -26.83 -9.76 9.36
C ILE A 929 -25.98 -9.79 8.08
N PRO A 930 -26.55 -9.93 6.88
CA PRO A 930 -25.78 -10.13 5.66
C PRO A 930 -24.98 -8.88 5.28
N ALA A 931 -23.66 -9.03 5.15
CA ALA A 931 -22.77 -7.98 4.68
C ALA A 931 -23.12 -7.56 3.23
N LYS A 932 -23.46 -6.29 3.03
CA LYS A 932 -23.85 -5.67 1.74
C LYS A 932 -23.28 -4.25 1.68
N LEU A 933 -22.95 -3.76 0.49
CA LEU A 933 -22.35 -2.42 0.33
C LEU A 933 -23.27 -1.31 0.89
N GLN A 934 -22.74 -0.53 1.84
CA GLN A 934 -23.34 0.73 2.34
C GLN A 934 -24.75 0.63 2.94
N GLU A 935 -25.23 -0.57 3.28
CA GLU A 935 -26.47 -0.73 4.04
C GLU A 935 -26.21 -0.52 5.55
N VAL A 936 -27.20 0.06 6.22
CA VAL A 936 -27.17 0.40 7.65
C VAL A 936 -28.38 -0.29 8.29
N GLU A 937 -28.14 -1.42 8.95
CA GLU A 937 -29.18 -2.23 9.58
C GLU A 937 -29.38 -1.75 11.04
N GLU A 938 -30.58 -1.27 11.41
CA GLU A 938 -30.94 -0.94 12.79
C GLU A 938 -31.77 -2.08 13.41
N ILE A 939 -31.15 -2.81 14.33
CA ILE A 939 -31.74 -3.91 15.09
C ILE A 939 -32.18 -3.40 16.45
N LYS A 940 -33.34 -3.86 16.91
CA LYS A 940 -33.84 -3.58 18.26
C LYS A 940 -34.12 -4.88 19.00
N PHE A 941 -33.28 -5.18 19.99
CA PHE A 941 -33.46 -6.30 20.90
C PHE A 941 -34.70 -6.06 21.77
N VAL A 942 -35.59 -7.03 21.85
CA VAL A 942 -36.90 -6.90 22.50
C VAL A 942 -36.78 -7.07 24.01
N TYR A 943 -35.96 -8.01 24.49
CA TYR A 943 -35.81 -8.27 25.93
C TYR A 943 -34.93 -7.24 26.62
N GLU A 944 -33.78 -6.91 26.04
CA GLU A 944 -32.92 -5.84 26.55
C GLU A 944 -33.50 -4.44 26.26
N GLY A 945 -34.19 -4.25 25.15
CA GLY A 945 -34.52 -2.91 24.63
C GLY A 945 -33.34 -2.16 24.00
N THR A 946 -32.16 -2.80 23.94
CA THR A 946 -30.95 -2.28 23.28
C THR A 946 -31.19 -2.12 21.78
N ARG A 947 -30.71 -1.01 21.23
CA ARG A 947 -30.65 -0.79 19.77
C ARG A 947 -29.22 -1.00 19.30
N VAL A 948 -29.05 -1.70 18.19
CA VAL A 948 -27.74 -1.97 17.57
C VAL A 948 -27.82 -1.59 16.10
N THR A 949 -27.00 -0.64 15.70
CA THR A 949 -26.79 -0.25 14.30
C THR A 949 -25.54 -0.93 13.79
N VAL A 950 -25.63 -1.61 12.64
CA VAL A 950 -24.50 -2.26 11.97
C VAL A 950 -24.31 -1.64 10.59
N GLU A 951 -23.10 -1.16 10.32
CA GLU A 951 -22.71 -0.49 9.06
C GLU A 951 -21.59 -1.30 8.39
N TYR A 952 -21.77 -1.65 7.11
CA TYR A 952 -20.78 -2.40 6.33
C TYR A 952 -20.07 -1.51 5.30
N PHE A 953 -18.74 -1.48 5.38
CA PHE A 953 -17.83 -0.83 4.44
C PHE A 953 -17.06 -1.94 3.72
N LEU A 954 -17.51 -2.27 2.50
CA LEU A 954 -17.11 -3.46 1.76
C LEU A 954 -16.98 -3.17 0.25
N PRO A 955 -15.84 -2.67 -0.23
CA PRO A 955 -14.63 -2.35 0.53
C PRO A 955 -14.77 -1.05 1.35
N GLU A 956 -13.91 -0.89 2.35
CA GLU A 956 -13.57 0.40 2.93
C GLU A 956 -12.68 1.19 1.96
N GLU A 957 -12.98 2.49 1.82
CA GLU A 957 -12.52 3.33 0.71
C GLU A 957 -11.00 3.57 0.67
N LEU A 958 -10.33 3.67 1.84
CA LEU A 958 -8.90 3.98 1.95
C LEU A 958 -8.01 2.73 1.85
N THR A 959 -8.49 1.63 2.44
CA THR A 959 -7.74 0.38 2.62
C THR A 959 -8.03 -0.66 1.55
N GLY A 960 -9.24 -0.68 1.00
CA GLY A 960 -9.75 -1.78 0.18
C GLY A 960 -10.10 -3.05 0.97
N ASP A 961 -10.05 -3.01 2.31
CA ASP A 961 -10.39 -4.13 3.21
C ASP A 961 -11.89 -4.12 3.57
N GLU A 962 -12.36 -5.06 4.40
CA GLU A 962 -13.70 -4.97 4.99
C GLU A 962 -13.66 -4.34 6.39
N LEU A 963 -14.57 -3.40 6.65
CA LEU A 963 -14.88 -2.85 7.96
C LEU A 963 -16.37 -3.05 8.27
N ILE A 964 -16.66 -3.69 9.40
CA ILE A 964 -17.97 -3.68 10.07
C ILE A 964 -17.90 -2.70 11.25
N ARG A 965 -18.72 -1.65 11.25
CA ARG A 965 -18.88 -0.78 12.43
C ARG A 965 -20.17 -1.14 13.16
N VAL A 966 -20.07 -1.34 14.48
CA VAL A 966 -21.20 -1.68 15.35
C VAL A 966 -21.38 -0.59 16.39
N THR A 967 -22.56 0.04 16.38
CA THR A 967 -22.96 1.06 17.37
C THR A 967 -24.13 0.56 18.20
N MET A 968 -24.00 0.52 19.52
CA MET A 968 -25.03 0.04 20.45
C MET A 968 -25.53 1.18 21.33
N ARG A 969 -26.86 1.27 21.53
CA ARG A 969 -27.52 2.26 22.41
C ARG A 969 -28.54 1.62 23.35
N ASP A 970 -28.82 2.29 24.47
CA ASP A 970 -29.67 1.80 25.57
C ASP A 970 -29.20 0.48 26.21
N LEU A 971 -27.89 0.21 26.08
CA LEU A 971 -27.20 -1.06 26.30
C LEU A 971 -27.38 -1.62 27.73
N LYS A 972 -27.45 -2.96 27.81
CA LYS A 972 -27.55 -3.73 29.06
C LYS A 972 -26.27 -4.49 29.38
N GLU A 973 -26.05 -4.69 30.67
CA GLU A 973 -24.95 -5.48 31.21
C GLU A 973 -25.07 -6.96 30.86
N GLY A 974 -23.95 -7.68 31.00
CA GLY A 974 -23.86 -9.11 30.73
C GLY A 974 -22.77 -9.43 29.71
N ILE A 975 -22.90 -10.57 29.04
CA ILE A 975 -22.03 -10.99 27.95
C ILE A 975 -22.84 -10.95 26.66
N TRP A 976 -22.41 -10.11 25.72
CA TRP A 976 -22.89 -10.10 24.35
C TRP A 976 -21.94 -10.96 23.51
N GLN A 977 -22.46 -11.82 22.65
CA GLN A 977 -21.63 -12.63 21.75
C GLN A 977 -21.84 -12.18 20.31
N PHE A 978 -20.75 -11.90 19.60
CA PHE A 978 -20.74 -11.54 18.20
C PHE A 978 -20.14 -12.70 17.40
N ARG A 979 -20.91 -13.29 16.49
CA ARG A 979 -20.43 -14.33 15.58
C ARG A 979 -19.88 -13.63 14.34
N ILE A 980 -18.56 -13.72 14.12
CA ILE A 980 -17.92 -13.25 12.89
C ILE A 980 -17.97 -14.43 11.91
N ILE A 981 -18.87 -14.37 10.93
CA ILE A 981 -19.23 -15.48 10.05
C ILE A 981 -18.53 -15.31 8.70
N GLY A 982 -17.76 -16.29 8.27
CA GLY A 982 -17.05 -16.27 6.99
C GLY A 982 -18.00 -16.45 5.80
N ASP A 983 -18.37 -15.35 5.14
CA ASP A 983 -19.13 -15.37 3.88
C ASP A 983 -18.25 -15.77 2.69
N TYR A 984 -16.97 -15.38 2.73
CA TYR A 984 -15.95 -15.76 1.77
C TYR A 984 -14.59 -15.66 2.44
N ILE A 985 -13.92 -16.79 2.67
CA ILE A 985 -12.68 -16.87 3.44
C ILE A 985 -11.53 -17.33 2.55
N VAL A 986 -10.41 -16.61 2.65
CA VAL A 986 -9.17 -16.86 1.95
C VAL A 986 -7.95 -16.64 2.87
N ASN A 987 -7.95 -15.59 3.70
CA ASN A 987 -6.94 -15.38 4.75
C ASN A 987 -7.46 -15.67 6.18
N GLY A 988 -8.78 -15.58 6.42
CA GLY A 988 -9.43 -15.87 7.69
C GLY A 988 -9.27 -14.81 8.79
N THR A 989 -8.24 -13.97 8.70
CA THR A 989 -7.82 -13.07 9.79
C THR A 989 -8.71 -11.83 9.95
N PHE A 990 -9.19 -11.61 11.17
CA PHE A 990 -9.94 -10.42 11.56
C PHE A 990 -9.42 -9.80 12.87
N ASN A 991 -9.66 -8.50 13.04
CA ASN A 991 -9.31 -7.72 14.24
C ASN A 991 -10.52 -6.89 14.68
N ALA A 992 -10.87 -6.93 15.96
CA ALA A 992 -11.97 -6.17 16.55
C ALA A 992 -11.45 -5.19 17.61
N TYR A 993 -11.86 -3.93 17.52
CA TYR A 993 -11.39 -2.83 18.36
C TYR A 993 -12.55 -2.08 19.02
N LEU A 994 -12.61 -2.15 20.35
CA LEU A 994 -13.36 -1.20 21.17
C LEU A 994 -12.63 0.14 21.25
N LEU A 995 -13.38 1.20 21.53
CA LEU A 995 -12.83 2.48 21.98
C LEU A 995 -11.81 2.34 23.12
N GLN A 996 -10.90 3.31 23.22
CA GLN A 996 -9.83 3.37 24.21
C GLN A 996 -10.33 3.16 25.64
N ARG A 997 -9.50 2.57 26.51
CA ARG A 997 -9.87 2.15 27.87
C ARG A 997 -10.52 3.24 28.72
N LYS A 998 -10.16 4.51 28.50
CA LYS A 998 -10.71 5.70 29.18
C LYS A 998 -12.16 6.02 28.79
N LEU A 999 -12.60 5.60 27.60
CA LEU A 999 -13.95 5.81 27.07
C LEU A 999 -14.91 4.67 27.45
N LEU A 1000 -14.41 3.59 28.06
CA LEU A 1000 -15.18 2.42 28.49
C LEU A 1000 -15.44 2.44 29.99
N ARG A 1001 -16.69 2.17 30.38
CA ARG A 1001 -17.18 2.22 31.76
C ARG A 1001 -17.21 0.83 32.40
N GLY A 1002 -16.90 0.77 33.70
CA GLY A 1002 -16.77 -0.49 34.45
C GLY A 1002 -15.73 -1.43 33.85
N ASP A 1003 -15.88 -2.74 34.09
CA ASP A 1003 -15.11 -3.82 33.45
C ASP A 1003 -15.69 -4.19 32.06
N THR A 1004 -16.09 -3.21 31.27
CA THR A 1004 -16.52 -3.41 29.86
C THR A 1004 -15.27 -3.65 29.00
N ARG A 1005 -15.20 -4.81 28.35
CA ARG A 1005 -14.07 -5.25 27.50
C ARG A 1005 -14.39 -6.55 26.75
N PHE A 1006 -13.60 -6.91 25.76
CA PHE A 1006 -13.61 -8.28 25.24
C PHE A 1006 -13.09 -9.26 26.30
N LEU A 1007 -13.67 -10.46 26.34
CA LEU A 1007 -13.19 -11.57 27.16
C LEU A 1007 -12.03 -12.29 26.46
N ASN A 1008 -12.13 -12.47 25.14
CA ASN A 1008 -11.15 -13.14 24.29
C ASN A 1008 -10.18 -12.12 23.65
N SER A 1009 -9.61 -11.24 24.49
CA SER A 1009 -8.73 -10.13 24.06
C SER A 1009 -7.28 -10.56 23.84
N THR A 1010 -6.57 -9.89 22.92
CA THR A 1010 -5.12 -10.05 22.69
C THR A 1010 -4.35 -8.81 23.17
N PRO A 1011 -3.13 -8.96 23.73
CA PRO A 1011 -2.25 -7.83 24.03
C PRO A 1011 -1.50 -7.30 22.79
N TYR A 1012 -1.46 -8.07 21.69
CA TYR A 1012 -0.77 -7.72 20.45
C TYR A 1012 -1.74 -7.21 19.38
N GLY A 1013 -1.35 -6.12 18.71
CA GLY A 1013 -2.18 -5.35 17.77
C GLY A 1013 -2.76 -4.08 18.39
N THR A 1014 -2.39 -3.80 19.65
CA THR A 1014 -2.84 -2.70 20.51
C THR A 1014 -2.12 -1.36 20.23
N LEU A 1015 -1.75 -1.14 18.97
CA LEU A 1015 -1.10 0.10 18.50
C LEU A 1015 -2.17 1.15 18.23
N THR A 1016 -2.13 2.32 18.88
CA THR A 1016 -3.10 3.40 18.62
C THR A 1016 -2.67 4.26 17.43
N PRO A 1017 -3.43 4.41 16.32
CA PRO A 1017 -3.19 5.47 15.33
C PRO A 1017 -3.09 6.85 15.99
N PRO A 1018 -2.16 7.73 15.56
CA PRO A 1018 -1.38 7.65 14.33
C PRO A 1018 -0.06 6.86 14.44
N SER A 1019 0.16 6.05 15.48
CA SER A 1019 1.44 5.33 15.67
C SER A 1019 1.76 4.27 14.62
N THR A 1020 0.82 3.93 13.73
CA THR A 1020 0.99 2.93 12.66
C THR A 1020 1.49 3.54 11.33
N SER A 1021 1.53 4.87 11.20
CA SER A 1021 2.17 5.59 10.07
C SER A 1021 3.59 5.08 9.76
N ARG A 1022 3.98 5.16 8.49
CA ARG A 1022 5.22 4.54 7.98
C ARG A 1022 6.45 5.36 8.39
N TYR A 1023 6.34 6.69 8.38
CA TYR A 1023 7.45 7.61 8.65
C TYR A 1023 7.44 8.23 10.06
N ILE A 1024 6.30 8.27 10.78
CA ILE A 1024 6.30 8.64 12.21
C ILE A 1024 7.22 7.71 13.00
N ILE A 1025 7.99 8.26 13.94
CA ILE A 1025 8.80 7.46 14.85
C ILE A 1025 7.95 7.19 16.10
N SER A 1026 7.45 5.97 16.27
CA SER A 1026 6.58 5.60 17.39
C SER A 1026 7.23 4.59 18.34
N THR A 1027 6.95 4.76 19.64
CA THR A 1027 7.62 4.01 20.71
C THR A 1027 6.66 3.35 21.68
N SER A 1028 6.95 2.10 22.06
CA SER A 1028 6.39 1.47 23.26
C SER A 1028 7.21 1.88 24.48
N PHE A 1029 6.72 1.56 25.69
CA PHE A 1029 7.40 1.95 26.92
C PHE A 1029 7.73 0.77 27.84
N TYR A 1030 8.85 0.92 28.53
CA TYR A 1030 9.40 -0.08 29.44
C TYR A 1030 9.82 0.58 30.76
N ASN A 1031 9.96 -0.23 31.81
CA ASN A 1031 10.53 0.20 33.08
C ASN A 1031 12.07 0.15 32.99
N GLN A 1032 12.69 1.33 32.97
CA GLN A 1032 14.14 1.53 32.86
C GLN A 1032 14.92 1.13 34.12
N ASN A 1033 14.26 1.01 35.27
CA ASN A 1033 14.93 0.70 36.54
C ASN A 1033 15.11 -0.80 36.75
N ASN A 1034 14.43 -1.64 35.95
CA ASN A 1034 14.56 -3.10 35.95
C ASN A 1034 14.66 -3.74 34.55
N ASN A 1035 14.55 -2.97 33.47
CA ASN A 1035 14.49 -3.42 32.07
C ASN A 1035 13.36 -4.42 31.75
N SER A 1036 12.16 -4.21 32.30
CA SER A 1036 10.95 -5.00 32.02
C SER A 1036 9.93 -4.25 31.13
N ILE A 1037 9.23 -4.98 30.26
CA ILE A 1037 8.06 -4.48 29.52
C ILE A 1037 6.97 -4.08 30.51
N VAL A 1038 6.27 -2.97 30.26
CA VAL A 1038 5.08 -2.58 31.04
C VAL A 1038 3.84 -3.17 30.37
N ALA A 1039 3.00 -3.90 31.12
CA ALA A 1039 1.90 -4.69 30.54
C ALA A 1039 0.87 -3.85 29.76
N VAL A 1040 0.52 -2.66 30.26
CA VAL A 1040 -0.36 -1.72 29.57
C VAL A 1040 0.25 -1.06 28.31
N SER A 1041 1.55 -1.21 28.02
CA SER A 1041 2.13 -0.60 26.82
C SER A 1041 1.59 -1.26 25.55
N GLY A 1042 1.04 -0.45 24.64
CA GLY A 1042 0.59 -0.88 23.32
C GLY A 1042 1.73 -1.54 22.53
N ARG A 1043 1.44 -2.68 21.89
CA ARG A 1043 2.44 -3.60 21.32
C ARG A 1043 1.83 -4.50 20.24
N GLY A 1044 2.68 -5.17 19.47
CA GLY A 1044 2.31 -5.89 18.25
C GLY A 1044 2.73 -5.12 16.99
N PHE A 1045 2.65 -5.79 15.85
CA PHE A 1045 2.85 -5.17 14.54
C PHE A 1045 1.56 -4.47 14.09
N THR A 1046 1.64 -3.73 12.98
CA THR A 1046 0.44 -3.17 12.32
C THR A 1046 -0.42 -4.27 11.69
N ARG A 1047 -1.64 -3.94 11.24
CA ARG A 1047 -2.51 -4.89 10.53
C ARG A 1047 -1.89 -5.42 9.23
N ASP A 1048 -1.01 -4.63 8.60
CA ASP A 1048 -0.20 -5.00 7.43
C ASP A 1048 1.21 -5.53 7.81
N GLU A 1049 1.33 -6.16 8.99
CA GLU A 1049 2.54 -6.80 9.56
C GLU A 1049 3.81 -5.94 9.66
N ARG A 1050 3.74 -4.63 9.43
CA ARG A 1050 4.90 -3.74 9.56
C ARG A 1050 5.33 -3.63 11.01
N ILE A 1051 6.65 -3.66 11.19
CA ILE A 1051 7.27 -3.68 12.52
C ILE A 1051 7.03 -2.35 13.22
N LYS A 1052 6.23 -2.44 14.27
CA LYS A 1052 5.99 -1.43 15.28
C LYS A 1052 6.09 -2.11 16.66
N PRO A 1053 6.41 -1.37 17.75
CA PRO A 1053 6.97 -0.02 17.75
C PRO A 1053 8.27 0.07 16.92
N ASP A 1054 8.70 1.26 16.52
CA ASP A 1054 10.00 1.39 15.85
C ASP A 1054 11.14 1.05 16.84
N ILE A 1055 11.05 1.60 18.06
CA ILE A 1055 11.99 1.40 19.17
C ILE A 1055 11.24 1.56 20.51
N THR A 1056 11.88 1.22 21.63
CA THR A 1056 11.24 1.24 22.96
C THR A 1056 11.98 2.15 23.92
N THR A 1057 11.23 2.99 24.64
CA THR A 1057 11.78 4.11 25.40
C THR A 1057 11.34 4.05 26.87
N GLY A 1058 12.18 4.53 27.78
CA GLY A 1058 11.88 4.47 29.22
C GLY A 1058 10.62 5.28 29.56
N GLY A 1059 9.84 4.79 30.53
CA GLY A 1059 8.56 5.37 30.92
C GLY A 1059 8.16 5.30 32.42
N ILE A 1060 9.03 4.86 33.36
CA ILE A 1060 8.76 4.62 34.82
C ILE A 1060 9.86 5.17 35.81
N ASP A 1061 9.51 5.88 36.93
CA ASP A 1061 10.31 6.50 38.09
C ASP A 1061 11.12 7.90 38.02
N ALA A 1062 10.61 9.01 37.44
CA ALA A 1062 11.21 10.40 37.37
C ALA A 1062 10.23 11.57 36.98
N ARG A 1063 10.77 12.83 36.85
CA ARG A 1063 10.16 14.13 37.27
C ARG A 1063 9.86 15.17 36.16
N THR A 1064 8.84 16.00 36.37
CA THR A 1064 8.44 17.16 35.54
C THR A 1064 7.67 18.20 36.37
N ILE A 1065 7.16 19.29 35.77
CA ILE A 1065 6.28 20.27 36.45
C ILE A 1065 4.80 20.07 36.12
N SER A 1066 3.92 20.41 37.07
CA SER A 1066 2.47 20.49 36.86
C SER A 1066 2.07 21.83 36.22
N LYS A 1067 0.79 21.98 35.85
CA LYS A 1067 0.19 23.29 35.47
C LYS A 1067 0.38 24.41 36.51
N ASN A 1068 0.66 24.06 37.77
CA ASN A 1068 0.92 24.99 38.88
C ASN A 1068 2.42 25.13 39.19
N ASP A 1069 3.33 24.74 38.28
CA ASP A 1069 4.79 24.80 38.42
C ASP A 1069 5.39 23.93 39.56
N SER A 1070 4.56 23.10 40.20
CA SER A 1070 5.00 22.15 41.23
C SER A 1070 5.67 20.94 40.61
N VAL A 1071 6.81 20.50 41.14
CA VAL A 1071 7.44 19.23 40.73
C VAL A 1071 6.49 18.07 41.00
N ILE A 1072 6.25 17.26 39.97
CA ILE A 1072 5.43 16.04 39.99
C ILE A 1072 6.14 14.92 39.22
N THR A 1073 5.58 13.72 39.28
CA THR A 1073 6.17 12.50 38.72
C THR A 1073 5.09 11.72 37.96
N ILE A 1074 5.24 11.56 36.63
CA ILE A 1074 4.21 11.04 35.71
C ILE A 1074 4.75 10.02 34.71
N SER A 1075 3.87 9.15 34.18
CA SER A 1075 4.25 7.90 33.47
C SER A 1075 3.74 7.79 32.03
N GLY A 1076 4.16 6.69 31.40
CA GLY A 1076 3.39 6.03 30.36
C GLY A 1076 3.83 6.34 28.94
N ALA A 1077 2.96 5.96 27.99
CA ALA A 1077 3.20 6.12 26.57
C ALA A 1077 3.54 7.57 26.17
N SER A 1078 2.83 8.58 26.68
CA SER A 1078 3.21 9.99 26.50
C SER A 1078 4.65 10.28 26.95
N VAL A 1079 5.04 9.86 28.15
CA VAL A 1079 6.37 10.17 28.72
C VAL A 1079 7.49 9.51 27.90
N ALA A 1080 7.30 8.27 27.46
CA ALA A 1080 8.25 7.59 26.59
C ALA A 1080 8.37 8.27 25.21
N SER A 1081 7.28 8.77 24.64
CA SER A 1081 7.34 9.53 23.37
C SER A 1081 7.91 10.94 23.53
N ALA A 1082 7.74 11.61 24.66
CA ALA A 1082 8.43 12.87 24.99
C ALA A 1082 9.96 12.66 25.14
N THR A 1083 10.33 11.53 25.72
CA THR A 1083 11.73 11.10 25.85
C THR A 1083 12.36 10.82 24.48
N LEU A 1084 11.61 10.17 23.59
CA LEU A 1084 12.00 10.00 22.18
C LEU A 1084 12.07 11.34 21.43
N ALA A 1085 11.10 12.24 21.63
CA ALA A 1085 11.09 13.57 20.99
C ALA A 1085 12.34 14.39 21.36
N SER A 1086 12.78 14.31 22.62
CA SER A 1086 14.06 14.87 23.07
C SER A 1086 15.25 14.31 22.30
N ALA A 1087 15.35 12.97 22.18
CA ALA A 1087 16.43 12.32 21.44
C ALA A 1087 16.41 12.67 19.94
N CYS A 1088 15.22 12.84 19.36
CA CYS A 1088 15.06 13.35 18.00
C CYS A 1088 15.58 14.79 17.87
N ALA A 1089 15.30 15.68 18.83
CA ALA A 1089 15.78 17.05 18.83
C ALA A 1089 17.32 17.13 18.95
N LEU A 1090 17.94 16.32 19.82
CA LEU A 1090 19.40 16.26 19.92
C LEU A 1090 20.06 15.79 18.60
N MET A 1091 19.44 14.83 17.91
CA MET A 1091 19.92 14.35 16.60
C MET A 1091 19.68 15.36 15.46
N LEU A 1092 18.59 16.15 15.51
CA LEU A 1092 18.35 17.24 14.56
C LEU A 1092 19.31 18.41 14.77
N GLN A 1093 19.70 18.72 16.01
CA GLN A 1093 20.80 19.65 16.28
C GLN A 1093 22.09 19.12 15.63
N TRP A 1094 22.54 17.93 16.02
CA TRP A 1094 23.78 17.33 15.50
C TRP A 1094 23.82 17.27 13.96
N GLY A 1095 22.72 16.83 13.35
CA GLY A 1095 22.63 16.66 11.90
C GLY A 1095 22.57 17.98 11.14
N ILE A 1096 21.60 18.83 11.46
CA ILE A 1096 21.20 19.95 10.60
C ILE A 1096 21.77 21.27 11.11
N VAL A 1097 21.74 21.52 12.42
CA VAL A 1097 22.22 22.78 13.02
C VAL A 1097 23.75 22.78 13.10
N ASP A 1098 24.35 21.70 13.57
CA ASP A 1098 25.81 21.51 13.65
C ASP A 1098 26.41 20.98 12.32
N GLY A 1099 25.56 20.70 11.33
CA GLY A 1099 25.96 20.43 9.93
C GLY A 1099 26.53 19.04 9.62
N ASN A 1100 26.49 18.08 10.55
CA ASN A 1100 27.08 16.75 10.36
C ASN A 1100 26.29 15.86 9.35
N ASP A 1101 24.99 16.12 9.19
CA ASP A 1101 24.13 15.53 8.15
C ASP A 1101 22.93 16.45 7.83
N PRO A 1102 23.12 17.44 6.95
CA PRO A 1102 22.05 18.38 6.55
C PRO A 1102 20.92 17.76 5.71
N THR A 1103 20.91 16.43 5.52
CA THR A 1103 19.88 15.69 4.79
C THR A 1103 18.94 14.90 5.71
N LEU A 1104 19.03 15.13 7.02
CA LEU A 1104 18.20 14.45 8.03
C LEU A 1104 16.71 14.80 7.93
N TYR A 1105 15.89 13.76 8.11
CA TYR A 1105 14.42 13.76 8.14
C TYR A 1105 13.95 12.42 8.73
N ALA A 1106 12.64 12.27 9.01
CA ALA A 1106 12.13 11.20 9.88
C ALA A 1106 12.63 9.77 9.56
N PRO A 1107 12.64 9.26 8.30
CA PRO A 1107 13.07 7.89 8.02
C PRO A 1107 14.59 7.68 8.21
N LYS A 1108 15.40 8.69 7.89
CA LYS A 1108 16.86 8.65 8.09
C LYS A 1108 17.19 8.71 9.59
N LEU A 1109 16.48 9.55 10.34
CA LEU A 1109 16.60 9.64 11.80
C LEU A 1109 16.21 8.32 12.48
N LYS A 1110 15.03 7.79 12.12
CA LYS A 1110 14.54 6.47 12.55
C LYS A 1110 15.61 5.39 12.35
N THR A 1111 16.30 5.41 11.21
CA THR A 1111 17.40 4.48 10.92
C THR A 1111 18.60 4.64 11.86
N TYR A 1112 19.02 5.88 12.18
CA TYR A 1112 20.09 6.11 13.15
C TYR A 1112 19.69 5.60 14.55
N LEU A 1113 18.49 5.92 15.01
CA LEU A 1113 17.95 5.48 16.30
C LEU A 1113 17.88 3.95 16.40
N ILE A 1114 17.33 3.28 15.37
CA ILE A 1114 17.25 1.82 15.26
C ILE A 1114 18.64 1.17 15.32
N ARG A 1115 19.62 1.69 14.55
CA ARG A 1115 21.00 1.18 14.53
C ARG A 1115 21.76 1.39 15.84
N GLY A 1116 21.30 2.29 16.69
CA GLY A 1116 21.86 2.55 18.01
C GLY A 1116 21.20 1.79 19.17
N THR A 1117 20.19 0.96 18.93
CA THR A 1117 19.41 0.34 20.00
C THR A 1117 20.22 -0.60 20.92
N ASN A 1118 19.98 -0.50 22.22
CA ASN A 1118 20.41 -1.51 23.19
C ASN A 1118 19.44 -2.71 23.15
N LYS A 1119 19.96 -3.93 23.33
CA LYS A 1119 19.20 -5.18 23.23
C LYS A 1119 19.36 -6.01 24.50
N ARG A 1120 18.29 -6.70 24.92
CA ARG A 1120 18.30 -7.60 26.07
C ARG A 1120 18.89 -8.96 25.65
N PRO A 1121 19.84 -9.55 26.41
CA PRO A 1121 20.35 -10.88 26.12
C PRO A 1121 19.23 -11.93 26.17
N GLY A 1122 19.13 -12.77 25.13
CA GLY A 1122 18.13 -13.83 25.01
C GLY A 1122 16.88 -13.45 24.20
N ASP A 1123 16.55 -12.16 24.10
CA ASP A 1123 15.45 -11.68 23.25
C ASP A 1123 15.86 -11.71 21.76
N VAL A 1124 14.99 -12.22 20.89
CA VAL A 1124 15.15 -12.12 19.42
C VAL A 1124 14.63 -10.76 18.97
N TYR A 1125 15.35 -10.09 18.05
CA TYR A 1125 14.99 -8.76 17.53
C TYR A 1125 14.99 -8.75 16.00
N PRO A 1126 14.06 -8.00 15.37
CA PRO A 1126 12.96 -7.23 15.97
C PRO A 1126 11.84 -8.11 16.55
N ASN A 1127 11.05 -7.56 17.49
CA ASN A 1127 9.89 -8.24 18.09
C ASN A 1127 8.73 -7.27 18.37
N ARG A 1128 7.59 -7.80 18.83
CA ARG A 1128 6.30 -7.10 18.96
C ARG A 1128 6.28 -6.08 20.10
N GLU A 1129 7.14 -6.23 21.10
CA GLU A 1129 7.11 -5.46 22.35
C GLU A 1129 8.20 -4.40 22.40
N TRP A 1130 9.40 -4.74 21.91
CA TRP A 1130 10.58 -3.88 21.91
C TRP A 1130 10.89 -3.22 20.55
N GLY A 1131 10.17 -3.60 19.49
CA GLY A 1131 10.49 -3.17 18.13
C GLY A 1131 11.90 -3.63 17.73
N TYR A 1132 12.74 -2.70 17.27
CA TYR A 1132 14.16 -2.99 17.02
C TYR A 1132 15.06 -2.96 18.28
N GLY A 1133 14.57 -2.44 19.41
CA GLY A 1133 15.29 -2.42 20.70
C GLY A 1133 15.10 -1.14 21.51
N MET A 1134 15.82 -1.04 22.63
CA MET A 1134 15.76 0.09 23.57
C MET A 1134 16.52 1.32 23.05
N LEU A 1135 15.93 2.50 23.16
CA LEU A 1135 16.55 3.78 22.79
C LEU A 1135 17.90 3.99 23.50
N SER A 1136 18.95 4.29 22.73
CA SER A 1136 20.30 4.52 23.25
C SER A 1136 21.09 5.47 22.34
N LEU A 1137 21.06 6.78 22.62
CA LEU A 1137 21.86 7.78 21.88
C LEU A 1137 23.36 7.47 21.91
N GLU A 1138 23.85 6.82 22.96
CA GLU A 1138 25.24 6.38 23.02
C GLU A 1138 25.53 5.33 21.94
N GLY A 1139 24.66 4.33 21.80
CA GLY A 1139 24.73 3.35 20.71
C GLY A 1139 24.59 4.00 19.33
N VAL A 1140 23.76 5.04 19.18
CA VAL A 1140 23.65 5.81 17.92
C VAL A 1140 25.00 6.41 17.53
N PHE A 1141 25.66 7.15 18.44
CA PHE A 1141 26.95 7.76 18.16
C PHE A 1141 28.10 6.74 18.04
N GLN A 1142 28.05 5.60 18.74
CA GLN A 1142 28.99 4.49 18.52
C GLN A 1142 28.82 3.85 17.12
N SER A 1143 27.58 3.68 16.65
CA SER A 1143 27.23 3.20 15.31
C SER A 1143 27.70 4.17 14.21
N ILE A 1144 27.57 5.48 14.44
CA ILE A 1144 28.10 6.52 13.53
C ILE A 1144 29.65 6.52 13.52
N ARG A 1145 30.30 6.38 14.68
CA ARG A 1145 31.78 6.39 14.82
C ARG A 1145 32.47 5.23 14.10
N THR A 1146 31.83 4.07 13.95
CA THR A 1146 32.45 2.88 13.33
C THR A 1146 32.70 2.98 11.82
N ARG A 1147 32.33 4.13 11.21
CA ARG A 1147 32.73 4.57 9.87
C ARG A 1147 34.25 4.71 9.66
N CYS A 1148 35.05 4.93 10.71
CA CYS A 1148 36.52 5.06 10.57
C CYS A 1148 37.28 3.90 11.23
N SER A 1149 38.04 3.17 10.42
CA SER A 1149 39.06 2.19 10.86
C SER A 1149 40.24 2.12 9.88
N SER A 1150 40.31 3.05 8.93
CA SER A 1150 41.28 3.09 7.83
C SER A 1150 41.56 4.53 7.37
N CYS A 1151 41.46 5.49 8.30
CA CYS A 1151 41.80 6.90 8.08
C CYS A 1151 43.05 7.27 8.90
N GLU A 1152 44.05 6.40 8.91
CA GLU A 1152 45.40 6.70 9.37
C GLU A 1152 46.05 7.68 8.39
N SER A 1153 45.77 8.98 8.54
CA SER A 1153 46.52 10.08 7.88
C SER A 1153 46.08 11.51 8.28
N ILE A 1154 45.10 11.71 9.17
CA ILE A 1154 44.78 13.04 9.72
C ILE A 1154 44.78 12.99 11.25
N ASN A 1155 45.93 13.34 11.85
CA ASN A 1155 46.05 13.48 13.30
C ASN A 1155 45.30 14.75 13.77
N PHE A 1156 44.30 14.58 14.62
CA PHE A 1156 43.84 15.62 15.53
C PHE A 1156 43.91 15.12 16.97
N LEU A 1157 44.89 15.68 17.69
CA LEU A 1157 45.32 15.39 19.07
C LEU A 1157 46.14 14.08 19.23
N PRO A 1158 47.15 14.04 20.13
CA PRO A 1158 47.98 12.85 20.37
C PRO A 1158 47.55 12.06 21.61
N ASP A 1159 47.67 10.74 21.54
CA ASP A 1159 47.54 9.82 22.66
C ASP A 1159 48.83 9.74 23.51
N ASP A 1160 49.10 10.74 24.35
CA ASP A 1160 49.91 10.53 25.55
C ASP A 1160 49.66 11.59 26.63
N LEU A 1161 49.47 11.17 27.88
CA LEU A 1161 48.99 12.07 28.95
C LEU A 1161 50.10 12.63 29.87
N ASP A 1162 51.33 12.13 29.76
CA ASP A 1162 52.41 12.46 30.70
C ASP A 1162 53.45 13.48 30.18
N GLU A 1163 53.65 13.66 28.86
CA GLU A 1163 54.54 14.73 28.35
C GLU A 1163 54.05 16.14 28.70
N LEU A 1164 52.73 16.33 28.81
CA LEU A 1164 52.08 17.62 29.03
C LEU A 1164 52.42 18.30 30.36
N LYS A 1165 53.06 17.58 31.31
CA LYS A 1165 53.58 18.17 32.57
C LYS A 1165 54.92 18.89 32.40
N SER A 1166 55.64 18.66 31.30
CA SER A 1166 56.98 19.25 31.07
C SER A 1166 56.94 20.65 30.43
N MET A 1167 55.93 20.93 29.59
CA MET A 1167 55.94 22.08 28.69
C MET A 1167 55.28 23.37 29.25
N VAL A 1168 54.76 23.35 30.47
CA VAL A 1168 53.98 24.46 31.07
C VAL A 1168 54.87 25.52 31.76
N LEU A 1169 56.18 25.27 31.90
CA LEU A 1169 57.05 26.09 32.76
C LEU A 1169 57.76 27.29 32.09
N ASP A 1170 57.73 27.44 30.76
CA ASP A 1170 58.69 28.32 30.05
C ASP A 1170 58.07 29.29 29.00
N ARG A 1171 56.85 29.78 29.26
CA ARG A 1171 56.22 30.89 28.48
C ARG A 1171 55.59 31.98 29.36
N ASN A 1172 56.34 32.45 30.35
CA ASN A 1172 56.03 33.66 31.11
C ASN A 1172 57.16 34.71 30.97
N LYS A 1173 57.48 35.06 29.72
CA LYS A 1173 58.37 36.18 29.36
C LYS A 1173 57.89 36.91 28.11
N GLU A 1174 58.03 38.23 28.17
CA GLU A 1174 57.97 39.23 27.08
C GLU A 1174 56.58 39.53 26.47
N VAL A 1175 55.91 40.43 27.21
CA VAL A 1175 54.93 41.48 26.80
C VAL A 1175 53.55 41.01 26.35
#